data_AF-A0A182N6T6-F1
#
_entry.id   AF-A0A182N6T6-F1
#
_cell.length_a   1.000
_cell.length_b   1.000
_cell.length_c   1.000
_cell.angle_alpha   90.00
_cell.angle_beta   90.00
_cell.angle_gamma   90.00
#
_symmetry.space_group_name_H-M   'P 1'
#
loop_
_entity.id
_entity.type
_entity.pdbx_description
1 polymer ?
#
loop_
_entity_poly.entity_id
_entity_poly.type
_entity_poly.pdbx_seq_one_letter_code
_entity_poly.pdbx_strand_id
1 'polypeptide(L)'
;MDRARLIGFWLLAAVLHCHLRVDSAPAVPSNEMIDFMRRFGYLEKGPSQAEALYSGEAITDAIKHVQKFGALPQTGVLDRQTIELMSTPRCGVVDVMQHDQSMRHRRYVIGSESWRKRRITYFIANWSSKVGEDSVAKFMAKAFGEWSKYSKLRFVRVYDPSADIIVGFGSGHHGDNYPFDGPGNILAHAFYPYELNAYGGDVHFDEDENWKENSTQLSEGVDFYSVAIHELGHSLGLAHSPVYTSLMFPYYKGITQGTLDYDDILAMYQLYIQNPHITDDPDWLYTTTEPVTSPDESFPTASPAPRLPDLDSGSYPEQEPIASTTTTSSTTTEVYNVPITFVGDYETVDDHISRHYSPSPPPSVTHYHVPDDVPPVPDICSGSFDAIGLLRGEIFIFKGAYLWRLTEKYRIREGYPVRIWQVFRGFPRTVSHIDAVYERADDNAIVLFSGRFYWLFDALNFLHPDVRPLTDFGLPADLRRIDAALVWPKNNKTYLFAGDRFWRYNDTAAEMDEGYPSSMDRWFGIPNNIDAATAVANDFEVHRNWLAITHSLPLSRWYYEKTSEWTLDYPPFFAYFEWLLSQVAKSFDARMLEVKNLNYSSEQTIIFQRFSVIVTDVIYALGVRRCLRALTAGNANAARTTLIGAALLLANAGLLMVDHIHFQYNGFLFGVLLLSVGALLENRPLQSALLFAVLLNLKHIFIYVAPVYMVYLLRFYCLRDSGSAAQALVKLIKLGTVVLGVCLLSFGPFYEHIPQLLARLFPFKRGLTHAYWAPNFWALYNTADKALAVALGRSTAGSATSGLVQTFEHAVLPSISPAVTFALTGLAMLPTVAKLWSLKTTTSPITLGRCFVRAIVLCGCTSFLFGWHVHEKAILMVLVPLTLLATGSQQDARWTVFLGVVAHYSLFPLLFKPELTLVKISLHVTYTAGSVLLLKLLHRGTLFRTVEFLYLAGFPVLCAYEHLVHGAIGLRERLPFLPLLLTSVYCAVGVLYFWISYQVSFLKTAGGEEVAVKKKVK
;
A
#
# COMPACT_ATOMS: atom_id res chain seq x y z
N MET A 1 -7.85 -42.73 40.43
CA MET A 1 -7.08 -41.66 41.13
C MET A 1 -5.60 -41.99 40.95
N ASP A 2 -4.74 -40.97 40.87
CA ASP A 2 -3.29 -41.03 40.56
C ASP A 2 -2.83 -41.11 39.10
N ARG A 3 -3.24 -40.11 38.30
CA ARG A 3 -2.42 -39.54 37.20
C ARG A 3 -2.48 -38.01 37.11
N ALA A 4 -2.88 -37.33 38.18
CA ALA A 4 -3.04 -35.86 38.22
C ALA A 4 -1.98 -35.13 39.06
N ARG A 5 -0.96 -35.83 39.59
CA ARG A 5 0.07 -35.24 40.48
C ARG A 5 1.48 -35.18 39.89
N LEU A 6 1.71 -35.65 38.66
CA LEU A 6 3.04 -35.58 38.03
C LEU A 6 3.29 -34.33 37.17
N ILE A 7 2.24 -33.57 36.80
CA ILE A 7 2.37 -32.38 35.93
C ILE A 7 2.67 -31.11 36.76
N GLY A 8 2.37 -31.12 38.07
CA GLY A 8 2.63 -29.99 38.96
C GLY A 8 4.09 -29.80 39.38
N PHE A 9 4.96 -30.80 39.17
CA PHE A 9 6.34 -30.75 39.66
C PHE A 9 7.35 -30.19 38.63
N TRP A 10 6.97 -30.16 37.34
CA TRP A 10 7.81 -29.56 36.28
C TRP A 10 7.54 -28.06 36.06
N LEU A 11 6.40 -27.56 36.55
CA LEU A 11 6.02 -26.14 36.44
C LEU A 11 6.72 -25.23 37.46
N LEU A 12 7.36 -25.78 38.51
CA LEU A 12 8.12 -24.98 39.49
C LEU A 12 9.64 -24.90 39.21
N ALA A 13 10.19 -25.77 38.37
CA ALA A 13 11.62 -25.76 38.04
C ALA A 13 11.96 -24.84 36.84
N ALA A 14 11.00 -24.56 35.96
CA ALA A 14 11.19 -23.65 34.83
C ALA A 14 11.06 -22.16 35.20
N VAL A 15 10.55 -21.85 36.39
CA VAL A 15 10.35 -20.48 36.90
C VAL A 15 11.62 -19.90 37.54
N LEU A 16 12.69 -20.69 37.71
CA LEU A 16 13.91 -20.24 38.40
C LEU A 16 15.20 -20.18 37.56
N HIS A 17 15.12 -20.27 36.22
CA HIS A 17 16.33 -20.21 35.38
C HIS A 17 16.26 -19.33 34.12
N CYS A 18 15.46 -18.27 34.13
CA CYS A 18 15.52 -17.28 33.06
C CYS A 18 15.43 -15.84 33.59
N HIS A 19 16.41 -15.46 34.42
CA HIS A 19 16.78 -14.06 34.57
C HIS A 19 18.11 -13.83 33.85
N LEU A 20 18.14 -12.74 33.07
CA LEU A 20 19.27 -12.08 32.39
C LEU A 20 19.31 -12.25 30.86
N ARG A 21 18.46 -11.50 30.16
CA ARG A 21 18.94 -10.61 29.10
C ARG A 21 18.36 -9.21 29.34
N VAL A 22 19.26 -8.26 29.48
CA VAL A 22 19.00 -6.82 29.59
C VAL A 22 18.93 -6.31 28.16
N ASP A 23 17.74 -5.91 27.68
CA ASP A 23 17.64 -5.06 26.50
C ASP A 23 17.87 -3.61 26.95
N SER A 24 18.84 -2.96 26.32
CA SER A 24 19.34 -1.62 26.63
C SER A 24 18.29 -0.52 26.39
N ALA A 25 18.23 0.44 27.32
CA ALA A 25 17.37 1.63 27.26
C ALA A 25 17.69 2.55 26.06
N PRO A 26 16.74 3.40 25.60
CA PRO A 26 17.00 4.43 24.59
C PRO A 26 18.08 5.40 25.06
N ALA A 27 19.11 5.61 24.22
CA ALA A 27 20.21 6.51 24.52
C ALA A 27 19.75 7.98 24.51
N VAL A 28 20.09 8.72 25.57
CA VAL A 28 19.92 10.17 25.64
C VAL A 28 20.95 10.82 24.71
N PRO A 29 20.57 11.79 23.85
CA PRO A 29 21.53 12.47 22.96
C PRO A 29 22.64 13.14 23.76
N SER A 30 23.89 13.07 23.29
CA SER A 30 25.00 13.83 23.87
C SER A 30 24.86 15.32 23.55
N ASN A 31 25.56 16.18 24.29
CA ASN A 31 25.57 17.62 24.02
C ASN A 31 26.06 17.94 22.60
N GLU A 32 27.05 17.18 22.10
CA GLU A 32 27.55 17.29 20.72
C GLU A 32 26.47 17.03 19.66
N MET A 33 25.60 16.04 19.89
CA MET A 33 24.47 15.74 18.99
C MET A 33 23.39 16.83 19.02
N ILE A 34 23.15 17.42 20.21
CA ILE A 34 22.22 18.55 20.35
C ILE A 34 22.78 19.78 19.64
N ASP A 35 24.09 20.03 19.75
CA ASP A 35 24.74 21.15 19.08
C ASP A 35 24.79 20.95 17.56
N PHE A 36 25.00 19.72 17.07
CA PHE A 36 24.80 19.37 15.66
C PHE A 36 23.39 19.72 15.19
N MET A 37 22.36 19.27 15.94
CA MET A 37 20.96 19.52 15.59
C MET A 37 20.62 21.03 15.58
N ARG A 38 21.22 21.82 16.48
CA ARG A 38 21.08 23.28 16.48
C ARG A 38 21.82 23.95 15.34
N ARG A 39 23.03 23.46 15.01
CA ARG A 39 23.88 24.03 13.96
C ARG A 39 23.21 23.96 12.59
N PHE A 40 22.57 22.84 12.27
CA PHE A 40 21.93 22.62 10.96
C PHE A 40 20.42 22.91 10.92
N GLY A 41 19.87 23.53 11.98
CA GLY A 41 18.50 24.05 11.99
C GLY A 41 17.41 23.07 12.43
N TYR A 42 17.76 21.86 12.87
CA TYR A 42 16.83 20.84 13.34
C TYR A 42 16.24 21.10 14.75
N LEU A 43 16.90 21.96 15.55
CA LEU A 43 16.41 22.43 16.83
C LEU A 43 16.49 23.97 16.92
N GLU A 44 15.51 24.58 17.59
CA GLU A 44 15.46 26.03 17.80
C GLU A 44 16.59 26.51 18.73
N LYS A 45 17.24 27.61 18.34
CA LYS A 45 18.25 28.31 19.17
C LYS A 45 17.52 29.12 20.25
N GLY A 46 17.32 28.53 21.44
CA GLY A 46 16.78 29.23 22.60
C GLY A 46 17.72 30.36 23.08
N PRO A 47 17.21 31.34 23.86
CA PRO A 47 18.06 32.37 24.45
C PRO A 47 19.14 31.73 25.32
N SER A 48 20.38 32.15 25.11
CA SER A 48 21.56 31.68 25.84
C SER A 48 21.30 31.78 27.35
N GLN A 49 21.46 30.64 28.05
CA GLN A 49 21.24 30.38 29.49
C GLN A 49 19.96 29.63 29.91
N ALA A 50 19.16 29.07 29.00
CA ALA A 50 18.14 28.08 29.38
C ALA A 50 18.46 26.68 28.84
N GLU A 51 19.27 25.90 29.57
CA GLU A 51 19.44 24.44 29.38
C GLU A 51 18.19 23.63 29.80
N ALA A 52 17.00 24.24 29.76
CA ALA A 52 15.77 23.66 30.29
C ALA A 52 14.88 23.07 29.18
N LEU A 53 14.99 21.75 29.02
CA LEU A 53 13.99 20.79 28.51
C LEU A 53 13.42 21.03 27.09
N TYR A 54 14.17 20.61 26.06
CA TYR A 54 13.50 20.11 24.85
C TYR A 54 12.65 18.89 25.21
N SER A 55 11.39 18.85 24.76
CA SER A 55 10.54 17.68 24.98
C SER A 55 11.11 16.45 24.28
N GLY A 56 10.86 15.24 24.79
CA GLY A 56 11.29 14.01 24.12
C GLY A 56 10.75 13.90 22.69
N GLU A 57 9.60 14.52 22.43
CA GLU A 57 8.99 14.61 21.09
C GLU A 57 9.79 15.55 20.16
N ALA A 58 10.22 16.72 20.63
CA ALA A 58 11.04 17.65 19.84
C ALA A 58 12.39 17.05 19.43
N ILE A 59 13.03 16.30 20.34
CA ILE A 59 14.28 15.57 20.06
C ILE A 59 14.02 14.45 19.04
N THR A 60 12.94 13.68 19.23
CA THR A 60 12.56 12.60 18.31
C THR A 60 12.32 13.13 16.89
N ASP A 61 11.66 14.28 16.77
CA ASP A 61 11.40 14.90 15.47
C ASP A 61 12.66 15.53 14.86
N ALA A 62 13.54 16.13 15.66
CA ALA A 62 14.86 16.57 15.19
C ALA A 62 15.68 15.39 14.62
N ILE A 63 15.68 14.25 15.31
CA ILE A 63 16.35 13.01 14.83
C ILE A 63 15.75 12.54 13.50
N LYS A 64 14.42 12.58 13.33
CA LYS A 64 13.79 12.23 12.04
C LYS A 64 14.21 13.17 10.92
N HIS A 65 14.41 14.46 11.19
CA HIS A 65 14.88 15.40 10.18
C HIS A 65 16.35 15.13 9.80
N VAL A 66 17.22 14.85 10.78
CA VAL A 66 18.59 14.39 10.51
C VAL A 66 18.59 13.15 9.63
N GLN A 67 17.73 12.16 9.95
CA GLN A 67 17.58 10.94 9.16
C GLN A 67 17.04 11.22 7.76
N LYS A 68 16.08 12.14 7.62
CA LYS A 68 15.52 12.56 6.32
C LYS A 68 16.60 13.13 5.40
N PHE A 69 17.38 14.10 5.87
CA PHE A 69 18.45 14.72 5.09
C PHE A 69 19.70 13.82 4.96
N GLY A 70 19.80 12.78 5.78
CA GLY A 70 20.76 11.70 5.63
C GLY A 70 20.34 10.57 4.71
N ALA A 71 19.14 10.65 4.09
CA ALA A 71 18.52 9.55 3.35
C ALA A 71 18.43 8.22 4.13
N LEU A 72 18.31 8.31 5.46
CA LEU A 72 18.08 7.19 6.38
C LEU A 72 16.58 7.02 6.68
N PRO A 73 16.15 5.84 7.15
CA PRO A 73 14.80 5.65 7.67
C PRO A 73 14.53 6.60 8.85
N GLN A 74 13.41 7.33 8.80
CA GLN A 74 13.02 8.32 9.81
C GLN A 74 12.44 7.65 11.07
N THR A 75 13.28 6.89 11.77
CA THR A 75 12.93 6.13 12.99
C THR A 75 12.72 7.03 14.20
N GLY A 76 13.35 8.22 14.23
CA GLY A 76 13.37 9.11 15.39
C GLY A 76 14.20 8.58 16.56
N VAL A 77 15.01 7.54 16.32
CA VAL A 77 15.90 6.92 17.30
C VAL A 77 17.35 7.18 16.90
N LEU A 78 18.20 7.52 17.88
CA LEU A 78 19.66 7.58 17.69
C LEU A 78 20.23 6.16 17.57
N ASP A 79 19.95 5.53 16.43
CA ASP A 79 20.58 4.28 16.05
C ASP A 79 22.02 4.53 15.57
N ARG A 80 22.78 3.44 15.49
CA ARG A 80 24.20 3.48 15.12
C ARG A 80 24.44 4.22 13.79
N GLN A 81 23.56 4.02 12.80
CA GLN A 81 23.68 4.66 11.48
C GLN A 81 23.43 6.17 11.57
N THR A 82 22.46 6.60 12.38
CA THR A 82 22.19 8.03 12.61
C THR A 82 23.34 8.71 13.34
N ILE A 83 23.95 8.03 14.31
CA ILE A 83 25.13 8.52 15.04
C ILE A 83 26.34 8.62 14.11
N GLU A 84 26.61 7.58 13.32
CA GLU A 84 27.69 7.58 12.34
C GLU A 84 27.51 8.70 11.31
N LEU A 85 26.29 8.89 10.79
CA LEU A 85 25.95 9.94 9.84
C LEU A 85 26.31 11.36 10.34
N MET A 86 26.01 11.68 11.61
CA MET A 86 26.30 13.00 12.19
C MET A 86 27.79 13.34 12.25
N SER A 87 28.66 12.35 12.06
CA SER A 87 30.12 12.49 12.01
C SER A 87 30.71 12.38 10.60
N THR A 88 29.86 12.22 9.57
CA THR A 88 30.33 12.10 8.18
C THR A 88 30.52 13.46 7.51
N PRO A 89 31.54 13.61 6.63
CA PRO A 89 31.79 14.85 5.91
C PRO A 89 30.57 15.38 5.15
N ARG A 90 30.32 16.68 5.26
CA ARG A 90 29.14 17.35 4.73
C ARG A 90 29.38 18.84 4.44
N CYS A 91 28.41 19.47 3.78
CA CYS A 91 28.35 20.92 3.65
C CYS A 91 27.97 21.59 4.99
N GLY A 92 28.54 22.77 5.24
CA GLY A 92 28.34 23.59 6.44
C GLY A 92 27.06 24.43 6.45
N VAL A 93 26.33 24.51 5.33
CA VAL A 93 25.05 25.23 5.21
C VAL A 93 23.93 24.51 5.98
N VAL A 94 22.99 25.27 6.55
CA VAL A 94 21.86 24.71 7.32
C VAL A 94 20.90 23.89 6.44
N ASP A 95 20.36 22.81 7.00
CA ASP A 95 19.42 21.92 6.29
C ASP A 95 17.98 22.44 6.34
N VAL A 96 17.61 23.12 7.43
CA VAL A 96 16.25 23.63 7.67
C VAL A 96 16.30 25.12 8.02
N MET A 97 15.68 25.96 7.18
CA MET A 97 15.55 27.39 7.42
C MET A 97 14.36 27.69 8.35
N GLN A 98 14.59 28.36 9.48
CA GLN A 98 13.61 28.55 10.55
C GLN A 98 12.53 29.63 10.28
N HIS A 99 12.58 30.35 9.14
CA HIS A 99 11.70 31.50 8.88
C HIS A 99 10.52 31.25 7.92
N ASP A 100 10.31 30.02 7.41
CA ASP A 100 9.34 29.79 6.32
C ASP A 100 8.18 28.83 6.67
N GLN A 101 7.59 28.99 7.86
CA GLN A 101 6.38 28.23 8.25
C GLN A 101 5.08 28.72 7.58
N SER A 102 5.13 29.73 6.70
CA SER A 102 3.93 30.36 6.12
C SER A 102 3.74 30.19 4.60
N MET A 103 4.73 29.68 3.86
CA MET A 103 4.57 29.43 2.41
C MET A 103 4.37 27.94 2.11
N ARG A 104 3.40 27.65 1.23
CA ARG A 104 3.11 26.29 0.72
C ARG A 104 4.41 25.56 0.38
N HIS A 105 4.61 24.37 0.96
CA HIS A 105 5.69 23.44 0.59
C HIS A 105 5.80 23.34 -0.93
N ARG A 106 6.85 23.95 -1.50
CA ARG A 106 7.18 23.79 -2.92
C ARG A 106 7.85 22.43 -3.10
N ARG A 107 7.69 21.84 -4.29
CA ARG A 107 8.07 20.46 -4.64
C ARG A 107 9.59 20.28 -4.89
N TYR A 108 10.39 21.35 -4.79
CA TYR A 108 11.80 21.45 -5.17
C TYR A 108 12.54 22.47 -4.29
N VAL A 109 13.87 22.43 -4.30
CA VAL A 109 14.73 23.02 -3.26
C VAL A 109 15.20 24.44 -3.59
N ILE A 110 14.43 25.45 -3.19
CA ILE A 110 14.84 26.87 -3.22
C ILE A 110 15.19 27.31 -1.80
N GLY A 111 16.39 27.86 -1.61
CA GLY A 111 16.86 28.41 -0.34
C GLY A 111 16.67 29.93 -0.22
N SER A 112 16.87 30.69 -1.29
CA SER A 112 16.82 32.16 -1.26
C SER A 112 16.24 32.78 -2.54
N GLU A 113 16.20 34.12 -2.59
CA GLU A 113 16.01 34.84 -3.86
C GLU A 113 17.17 34.56 -4.84
N SER A 114 16.89 34.63 -6.14
CA SER A 114 17.89 34.53 -7.20
C SER A 114 18.68 35.84 -7.34
N TRP A 115 19.89 35.78 -7.91
CA TRP A 115 20.55 36.98 -8.45
C TRP A 115 19.62 37.71 -9.43
N ARG A 116 19.56 39.03 -9.35
CA ARG A 116 18.70 39.90 -10.19
C ARG A 116 19.32 40.25 -11.54
N LYS A 117 20.51 39.73 -11.82
CA LYS A 117 21.27 39.93 -13.06
C LYS A 117 21.75 38.59 -13.60
N ARG A 118 21.96 38.50 -14.91
CA ARG A 118 22.46 37.27 -15.55
C ARG A 118 23.98 37.19 -15.65
N ARG A 119 24.66 38.33 -15.64
CA ARG A 119 26.13 38.40 -15.63
C ARG A 119 26.61 38.37 -14.17
N ILE A 120 27.18 37.24 -13.77
CA ILE A 120 27.74 37.01 -12.43
C ILE A 120 29.26 36.98 -12.55
N THR A 121 29.93 37.82 -11.78
CA THR A 121 31.40 37.88 -11.73
C THR A 121 31.91 37.05 -10.57
N TYR A 122 33.01 36.31 -10.75
CA TYR A 122 33.64 35.57 -9.66
C TYR A 122 35.14 35.83 -9.58
N PHE A 123 35.68 35.86 -8.37
CA PHE A 123 37.10 36.05 -8.07
C PHE A 123 37.61 34.92 -7.19
N ILE A 124 38.74 34.34 -7.54
CA ILE A 124 39.42 33.33 -6.72
C ILE A 124 40.48 34.06 -5.91
N ALA A 125 40.23 34.24 -4.61
CA ALA A 125 41.05 35.07 -3.73
C ALA A 125 42.36 34.38 -3.33
N ASN A 126 42.31 33.07 -3.10
CA ASN A 126 43.45 32.20 -2.80
C ASN A 126 43.14 30.75 -3.22
N TRP A 127 44.09 29.83 -3.04
CA TRP A 127 43.97 28.43 -3.46
C TRP A 127 44.64 27.47 -2.47
N SER A 128 44.13 26.24 -2.42
CA SER A 128 44.78 25.17 -1.65
C SER A 128 46.09 24.73 -2.28
N SER A 129 47.14 24.65 -1.46
CA SER A 129 48.45 24.10 -1.87
C SER A 129 48.38 22.62 -2.25
N LYS A 130 47.32 21.90 -1.84
CA LYS A 130 47.13 20.46 -2.08
C LYS A 130 46.60 20.13 -3.48
N VAL A 131 45.90 21.09 -4.11
CA VAL A 131 45.32 20.96 -5.47
C VAL A 131 46.06 21.86 -6.47
N GLY A 132 46.51 23.04 -6.04
CA GLY A 132 47.22 24.00 -6.89
C GLY A 132 46.29 24.96 -7.64
N GLU A 133 46.80 26.15 -7.94
CA GLU A 133 46.04 27.27 -8.51
C GLU A 133 45.37 26.91 -9.85
N ASP A 134 46.10 26.31 -10.77
CA ASP A 134 45.60 25.98 -12.11
C ASP A 134 44.43 24.99 -12.06
N SER A 135 44.52 24.00 -11.18
CA SER A 135 43.48 23.00 -10.99
C SER A 135 42.25 23.58 -10.28
N VAL A 136 42.44 24.42 -9.27
CA VAL A 136 41.34 25.16 -8.64
C VAL A 136 40.61 26.02 -9.67
N ALA A 137 41.34 26.81 -10.46
CA ALA A 137 40.77 27.63 -11.52
C ALA A 137 40.01 26.81 -12.56
N LYS A 138 40.58 25.68 -12.99
CA LYS A 138 39.95 24.76 -13.95
C LYS A 138 38.65 24.15 -13.42
N PHE A 139 38.64 23.64 -12.19
CA PHE A 139 37.47 22.98 -11.61
C PHE A 139 36.36 23.97 -11.26
N MET A 140 36.71 25.18 -10.78
CA MET A 140 35.73 26.25 -10.59
C MET A 140 35.09 26.66 -11.92
N ALA A 141 35.89 26.86 -12.97
CA ALA A 141 35.36 27.17 -14.30
C ALA A 141 34.45 26.06 -14.84
N LYS A 142 34.82 24.79 -14.62
CA LYS A 142 34.00 23.64 -14.97
C LYS A 142 32.67 23.64 -14.20
N ALA A 143 32.71 23.88 -12.89
CA ALA A 143 31.53 23.87 -12.03
C ALA A 143 30.53 24.99 -12.38
N PHE A 144 31.03 26.22 -12.60
CA PHE A 144 30.23 27.33 -13.14
C PHE A 144 29.66 26.98 -14.54
N GLY A 145 30.45 26.30 -15.37
CA GLY A 145 30.01 25.81 -16.68
C GLY A 145 28.80 24.89 -16.57
N GLU A 146 28.80 23.93 -15.65
CA GLU A 146 27.67 23.01 -15.44
C GLU A 146 26.39 23.73 -15.02
N TRP A 147 26.46 24.67 -14.08
CA TRP A 147 25.29 25.46 -13.65
C TRP A 147 24.80 26.45 -14.73
N SER A 148 25.71 26.97 -15.56
CA SER A 148 25.36 27.92 -16.62
C SER A 148 24.45 27.31 -17.68
N LYS A 149 24.62 26.00 -17.96
CA LYS A 149 23.81 25.27 -18.94
C LYS A 149 22.32 25.45 -18.66
N TYR A 150 21.90 25.39 -17.40
CA TYR A 150 20.50 25.30 -16.99
C TYR A 150 19.88 26.62 -16.46
N SER A 151 20.54 27.76 -16.64
CA SER A 151 20.18 28.98 -15.92
C SER A 151 20.23 30.27 -16.74
N LYS A 152 20.75 30.22 -17.98
CA LYS A 152 21.08 31.41 -18.79
C LYS A 152 22.02 32.39 -18.06
N LEU A 153 22.69 31.97 -16.99
CA LEU A 153 23.68 32.79 -16.30
C LEU A 153 24.99 32.78 -17.08
N ARG A 154 25.69 33.91 -17.05
CA ARG A 154 27.03 34.09 -17.60
C ARG A 154 27.99 34.36 -16.46
N PHE A 155 28.89 33.41 -16.22
CA PHE A 155 29.95 33.55 -15.23
C PHE A 155 31.20 34.14 -15.87
N VAL A 156 31.75 35.19 -15.26
CA VAL A 156 32.95 35.88 -15.74
C VAL A 156 33.97 35.94 -14.61
N ARG A 157 35.13 35.32 -14.83
CA ARG A 157 36.24 35.46 -13.88
C ARG A 157 36.78 36.89 -13.93
N VAL A 158 36.89 37.52 -12.77
CA VAL A 158 37.58 38.80 -12.57
C VAL A 158 38.72 38.61 -11.59
N TYR A 159 39.62 39.59 -11.49
CA TYR A 159 40.82 39.54 -10.65
C TYR A 159 40.80 40.62 -9.58
N ASP A 160 39.60 41.03 -9.17
CA ASP A 160 39.35 42.09 -8.20
C ASP A 160 38.29 41.62 -7.20
N PRO A 161 38.41 41.99 -5.90
CA PRO A 161 37.48 41.57 -4.85
C PRO A 161 36.09 42.22 -4.93
N SER A 162 35.79 43.07 -5.91
CA SER A 162 34.43 43.56 -6.19
C SER A 162 33.54 42.57 -6.96
N ALA A 163 33.98 41.32 -7.10
CA ALA A 163 33.21 40.24 -7.73
C ALA A 163 31.93 39.91 -6.95
N ASP A 164 30.96 39.29 -7.63
CA ASP A 164 29.71 38.83 -7.01
C ASP A 164 29.87 37.56 -6.18
N ILE A 165 30.84 36.72 -6.54
CA ILE A 165 31.16 35.47 -5.83
C ILE A 165 32.67 35.46 -5.59
N ILE A 166 33.08 35.57 -4.34
CA ILE A 166 34.47 35.40 -3.93
C ILE A 166 34.66 33.95 -3.49
N VAL A 167 35.67 33.31 -4.05
CA VAL A 167 36.05 31.92 -3.76
C VAL A 167 37.33 31.94 -2.94
N GLY A 168 37.27 31.39 -1.74
CA GLY A 168 38.39 31.40 -0.79
C GLY A 168 38.57 30.09 -0.04
N PHE A 169 39.79 29.90 0.46
CA PHE A 169 40.21 28.81 1.33
C PHE A 169 40.64 29.38 2.68
N GLY A 170 40.19 28.78 3.77
CA GLY A 170 40.52 29.23 5.12
C GLY A 170 40.45 28.09 6.13
N SER A 171 41.11 28.25 7.27
CA SER A 171 41.09 27.28 8.37
C SER A 171 40.43 27.90 9.60
N GLY A 172 39.63 27.12 10.34
CA GLY A 172 39.01 27.57 11.59
C GLY A 172 38.23 28.89 11.44
N HIS A 173 38.55 29.90 12.26
CA HIS A 173 38.02 31.25 12.08
C HIS A 173 38.72 31.97 10.92
N HIS A 174 38.00 32.13 9.80
CA HIS A 174 38.56 32.60 8.52
C HIS A 174 37.92 33.90 8.00
N GLY A 175 37.32 34.70 8.89
CA GLY A 175 36.86 36.06 8.56
C GLY A 175 35.34 36.24 8.49
N ASP A 176 34.55 35.19 8.73
CA ASP A 176 33.10 35.25 8.92
C ASP A 176 32.65 34.68 10.29
N ASN A 177 31.34 34.61 10.52
CA ASN A 177 30.75 34.10 11.77
C ASN A 177 30.59 32.56 11.80
N TYR A 178 31.11 31.83 10.81
CA TYR A 178 30.90 30.40 10.61
C TYR A 178 32.24 29.66 10.56
N PRO A 179 32.93 29.47 11.70
CA PRO A 179 34.24 28.82 11.71
C PRO A 179 34.17 27.35 11.25
N PHE A 180 35.21 26.92 10.53
CA PHE A 180 35.44 25.52 10.19
C PHE A 180 35.90 24.69 11.40
N ASP A 181 35.69 23.37 11.34
CA ASP A 181 35.95 22.42 12.43
C ASP A 181 37.26 21.62 12.28
N GLY A 182 38.06 21.91 11.25
CA GLY A 182 39.29 21.20 10.94
C GLY A 182 39.01 19.94 10.11
N PRO A 183 39.97 19.00 9.98
CA PRO A 183 39.86 17.92 9.01
C PRO A 183 38.65 17.01 9.21
N GLY A 184 37.85 16.84 8.16
CA GLY A 184 36.72 15.93 8.04
C GLY A 184 35.37 16.59 7.84
N ASN A 185 34.70 16.92 8.94
CA ASN A 185 33.24 16.99 9.00
C ASN A 185 32.61 18.14 8.19
N ILE A 186 33.03 19.41 8.31
CA ILE A 186 32.53 20.48 7.43
C ILE A 186 33.56 20.79 6.35
N LEU A 187 33.23 20.42 5.12
CA LEU A 187 34.15 20.53 3.99
C LEU A 187 34.24 21.95 3.43
N ALA A 188 33.11 22.65 3.41
CA ALA A 188 32.94 23.98 2.83
C ALA A 188 31.58 24.56 3.26
N HIS A 189 31.40 25.86 3.03
CA HIS A 189 30.09 26.49 3.02
C HIS A 189 30.05 27.63 2.01
N ALA A 190 28.84 28.00 1.62
CA ALA A 190 28.60 29.15 0.76
C ALA A 190 27.42 29.98 1.26
N PHE A 191 27.43 31.25 0.89
CA PHE A 191 26.36 32.19 1.19
C PHE A 191 25.40 32.32 0.02
N TYR A 192 24.12 32.42 0.33
CA TYR A 192 23.08 32.66 -0.65
C TYR A 192 23.23 34.04 -1.32
N PRO A 193 22.67 34.24 -2.53
CA PRO A 193 22.59 35.55 -3.16
C PRO A 193 22.07 36.63 -2.19
N TYR A 194 22.81 37.73 -2.07
CA TYR A 194 22.51 38.87 -1.20
C TYR A 194 22.50 38.56 0.31
N GLU A 195 22.92 37.37 0.74
CA GLU A 195 23.02 37.03 2.16
C GLU A 195 24.12 37.85 2.84
N LEU A 196 23.82 38.39 4.02
CA LEU A 196 24.74 39.19 4.84
C LEU A 196 25.39 40.41 4.12
N ASN A 197 24.77 40.89 3.03
CA ASN A 197 25.18 42.01 2.17
C ASN A 197 26.58 41.91 1.53
N ALA A 198 27.64 41.80 2.33
CA ALA A 198 29.03 41.82 1.90
C ALA A 198 29.59 40.44 1.51
N TYR A 199 28.94 39.36 1.94
CA TYR A 199 29.36 37.96 1.70
C TYR A 199 28.44 37.22 0.73
N GLY A 200 27.37 37.86 0.26
CA GLY A 200 26.33 37.18 -0.49
C GLY A 200 26.87 36.59 -1.77
N GLY A 201 26.80 35.26 -1.92
CA GLY A 201 27.37 34.52 -3.04
C GLY A 201 28.71 33.84 -2.76
N ASP A 202 29.45 34.26 -1.73
CA ASP A 202 30.82 33.78 -1.49
C ASP A 202 30.86 32.30 -1.13
N VAL A 203 31.96 31.65 -1.50
CA VAL A 203 32.23 30.22 -1.24
C VAL A 203 33.53 30.11 -0.47
N HIS A 204 33.46 29.47 0.70
CA HIS A 204 34.61 29.19 1.54
C HIS A 204 34.85 27.67 1.61
N PHE A 205 36.07 27.24 1.31
CA PHE A 205 36.52 25.86 1.46
C PHE A 205 37.42 25.73 2.69
N ASP A 206 37.27 24.65 3.45
CA ASP A 206 38.16 24.39 4.60
C ASP A 206 39.55 23.97 4.11
N GLU A 207 40.57 24.79 4.36
CA GLU A 207 41.95 24.48 4.00
C GLU A 207 42.54 23.35 4.84
N ASP A 208 41.93 22.94 5.95
CA ASP A 208 42.41 21.83 6.75
C ASP A 208 42.10 20.46 6.10
N GLU A 209 41.23 20.42 5.09
CA GLU A 209 40.89 19.20 4.34
C GLU A 209 42.04 18.71 3.45
N ASN A 210 42.11 17.39 3.29
CA ASN A 210 43.04 16.73 2.36
C ASN A 210 42.47 16.75 0.93
N TRP A 211 42.41 17.94 0.34
CA TRP A 211 41.91 18.16 -1.01
C TRP A 211 42.71 17.39 -2.07
N LYS A 212 42.00 16.73 -2.99
CA LYS A 212 42.55 15.94 -4.09
C LYS A 212 41.75 16.12 -5.37
N GLU A 213 42.39 15.75 -6.49
CA GLU A 213 41.72 15.62 -7.78
C GLU A 213 41.30 14.17 -8.01
N ASN A 214 40.03 13.94 -8.37
CA ASN A 214 39.48 12.64 -8.71
C ASN A 214 39.70 11.57 -7.62
N SER A 215 39.57 11.94 -6.35
CA SER A 215 39.69 11.01 -5.23
C SER A 215 38.45 10.11 -5.13
N THR A 216 38.61 8.81 -5.34
CA THR A 216 37.49 7.84 -5.35
C THR A 216 37.15 7.30 -3.96
N GLN A 217 38.06 7.44 -2.99
CA GLN A 217 37.88 6.97 -1.62
C GLN A 217 38.10 8.12 -0.63
N LEU A 218 37.17 8.29 0.30
CA LEU A 218 37.25 9.34 1.32
C LEU A 218 38.52 9.24 2.18
N SER A 219 39.05 8.03 2.39
CA SER A 219 40.30 7.78 3.11
C SER A 219 41.56 8.28 2.39
N GLU A 220 41.48 8.52 1.07
CA GLU A 220 42.61 8.99 0.25
C GLU A 220 42.61 10.53 0.09
N GLY A 221 41.45 11.16 0.26
CA GLY A 221 41.25 12.61 0.24
C GLY A 221 39.87 13.02 -0.26
N VAL A 222 39.54 14.30 -0.15
CA VAL A 222 38.25 14.87 -0.57
C VAL A 222 38.38 15.45 -1.99
N ASP A 223 37.51 15.01 -2.91
CA ASP A 223 37.49 15.52 -4.27
C ASP A 223 37.01 16.98 -4.33
N PHE A 224 37.90 17.88 -4.73
CA PHE A 224 37.63 19.33 -4.76
C PHE A 224 36.47 19.69 -5.70
N TYR A 225 36.43 19.11 -6.90
CA TYR A 225 35.39 19.44 -7.88
C TYR A 225 33.99 19.11 -7.37
N SER A 226 33.84 17.99 -6.66
CA SER A 226 32.56 17.52 -6.14
C SER A 226 31.99 18.43 -5.06
N VAL A 227 32.84 18.97 -4.18
CA VAL A 227 32.41 19.97 -3.19
C VAL A 227 32.15 21.31 -3.87
N ALA A 228 33.06 21.75 -4.75
CA ALA A 228 32.93 23.05 -5.42
C ALA A 228 31.63 23.21 -6.23
N ILE A 229 31.22 22.18 -6.97
CA ILE A 229 29.97 22.25 -7.73
C ILE A 229 28.73 22.26 -6.82
N HIS A 230 28.78 21.62 -5.66
CA HIS A 230 27.71 21.65 -4.66
C HIS A 230 27.57 23.04 -4.04
N GLU A 231 28.66 23.61 -3.52
CA GLU A 231 28.66 24.92 -2.85
C GLU A 231 28.20 26.04 -3.79
N LEU A 232 28.56 25.97 -5.07
CA LEU A 232 28.07 26.92 -6.07
C LEU A 232 26.55 26.87 -6.25
N GLY A 233 25.88 25.76 -5.96
CA GLY A 233 24.42 25.71 -5.95
C GLY A 233 23.83 26.63 -4.89
N HIS A 234 24.45 26.72 -3.70
CA HIS A 234 24.05 27.66 -2.65
C HIS A 234 24.31 29.11 -3.05
N SER A 235 25.47 29.41 -3.65
CA SER A 235 25.76 30.74 -4.24
C SER A 235 24.78 31.16 -5.33
N LEU A 236 23.99 30.22 -5.86
CA LEU A 236 22.93 30.43 -6.84
C LEU A 236 21.51 30.33 -6.24
N GLY A 237 21.37 30.16 -4.93
CA GLY A 237 20.08 30.21 -4.25
C GLY A 237 19.40 28.87 -3.99
N LEU A 238 20.07 27.73 -4.25
CA LEU A 238 19.53 26.39 -3.99
C LEU A 238 19.82 25.99 -2.54
N ALA A 239 18.85 25.41 -1.83
CA ALA A 239 19.08 24.81 -0.51
C ALA A 239 19.48 23.32 -0.61
N HIS A 240 19.63 22.64 0.52
CA HIS A 240 19.90 21.20 0.56
C HIS A 240 18.67 20.35 0.16
N SER A 241 18.90 19.32 -0.66
CA SER A 241 17.89 18.33 -1.03
C SER A 241 18.00 17.07 -0.15
N PRO A 242 16.88 16.51 0.36
CA PRO A 242 16.90 15.22 1.03
C PRO A 242 17.01 14.04 0.04
N VAL A 243 17.01 14.30 -1.28
CA VAL A 243 17.13 13.27 -2.32
C VAL A 243 18.60 12.89 -2.48
N TYR A 244 18.94 11.64 -2.17
CA TYR A 244 20.33 11.16 -2.23
C TYR A 244 21.03 11.38 -3.58
N THR A 245 20.29 11.37 -4.70
CA THR A 245 20.87 11.58 -6.04
C THR A 245 21.13 13.04 -6.39
N SER A 246 20.46 14.00 -5.74
CA SER A 246 20.63 15.44 -5.97
C SER A 246 22.07 15.87 -5.69
N LEU A 247 22.59 16.76 -6.53
CA LEU A 247 23.90 17.38 -6.29
C LEU A 247 23.89 18.16 -4.98
N MET A 248 22.75 18.78 -4.64
CA MET A 248 22.51 19.52 -3.39
C MET A 248 22.23 18.61 -2.17
N PHE A 249 22.52 17.31 -2.23
CA PHE A 249 22.44 16.44 -1.05
C PHE A 249 23.54 16.81 -0.02
N PRO A 250 23.21 17.05 1.27
CA PRO A 250 24.12 17.70 2.22
C PRO A 250 25.40 16.93 2.55
N TYR A 251 25.35 15.59 2.53
CA TYR A 251 26.48 14.75 2.90
C TYR A 251 27.34 14.39 1.68
N TYR A 252 28.66 14.37 1.85
CA TYR A 252 29.60 14.11 0.78
C TYR A 252 29.50 12.67 0.26
N LYS A 253 29.36 12.53 -1.08
CA LYS A 253 29.12 11.24 -1.76
C LYS A 253 30.33 10.69 -2.52
N GLY A 254 31.49 11.36 -2.45
CA GLY A 254 32.62 11.06 -3.34
C GLY A 254 32.52 11.79 -4.68
N ILE A 255 33.20 11.26 -5.70
CA ILE A 255 33.31 11.91 -7.03
C ILE A 255 31.94 12.05 -7.71
N THR A 256 31.64 13.27 -8.14
CA THR A 256 30.56 13.58 -9.08
C THR A 256 31.08 13.78 -10.50
N GLN A 257 30.29 13.37 -11.50
CA GLN A 257 30.55 13.70 -12.90
C GLN A 257 30.06 15.10 -13.29
N GLY A 258 29.45 15.84 -12.37
CA GLY A 258 28.86 17.15 -12.62
C GLY A 258 27.45 17.10 -13.22
N THR A 259 26.82 15.93 -13.26
CA THR A 259 25.44 15.75 -13.71
C THR A 259 24.46 16.24 -12.64
N LEU A 260 23.71 17.28 -12.96
CA LEU A 260 22.62 17.79 -12.13
C LEU A 260 21.44 16.80 -12.14
N ASP A 261 20.84 16.56 -10.97
CA ASP A 261 19.61 15.79 -10.84
C ASP A 261 18.40 16.62 -11.31
N TYR A 262 17.26 15.96 -11.52
CA TYR A 262 16.03 16.64 -11.88
C TYR A 262 15.62 17.71 -10.87
N ASP A 263 15.83 17.45 -9.57
CA ASP A 263 15.52 18.40 -8.49
C ASP A 263 16.37 19.69 -8.60
N ASP A 264 17.65 19.53 -8.94
CA ASP A 264 18.60 20.64 -9.11
C ASP A 264 18.26 21.49 -10.34
N ILE A 265 17.95 20.83 -11.48
CA ILE A 265 17.58 21.49 -12.75
C ILE A 265 16.28 22.27 -12.58
N LEU A 266 15.29 21.70 -11.91
CA LEU A 266 14.00 22.34 -11.68
C LEU A 266 14.15 23.60 -10.81
N ALA A 267 15.01 23.56 -9.80
CA ALA A 267 15.32 24.72 -8.97
C ALA A 267 15.97 25.85 -9.78
N MET A 268 16.96 25.55 -10.64
CA MET A 268 17.59 26.53 -11.53
C MET A 268 16.61 27.15 -12.51
N TYR A 269 15.73 26.33 -13.10
CA TYR A 269 14.68 26.82 -14.00
C TYR A 269 13.73 27.80 -13.30
N GLN A 270 13.37 27.51 -12.05
CA GLN A 270 12.47 28.36 -11.27
C GLN A 270 13.13 29.67 -10.83
N LEU A 271 14.39 29.62 -10.40
CA LEU A 271 15.12 30.78 -9.94
C LEU A 271 15.52 31.73 -11.08
N TYR A 272 15.95 31.19 -12.22
CA TYR A 272 16.63 31.99 -13.24
C TYR A 272 15.95 32.03 -14.62
N ILE A 273 15.11 31.05 -14.94
CA ILE A 273 14.43 30.97 -16.26
C ILE A 273 13.00 31.52 -16.19
N GLN A 274 12.22 31.14 -15.18
CA GLN A 274 10.84 31.63 -15.01
C GLN A 274 10.74 32.97 -14.28
N ASN A 275 11.81 33.45 -13.65
CA ASN A 275 11.77 34.67 -12.85
C ASN A 275 11.78 35.93 -13.74
N PRO A 276 10.68 36.71 -13.80
CA PRO A 276 10.58 37.89 -14.65
C PRO A 276 11.34 39.11 -14.10
N HIS A 277 11.86 39.04 -12.86
CA HIS A 277 12.53 40.15 -12.19
C HIS A 277 14.04 40.20 -12.44
N ILE A 278 14.57 39.29 -13.25
CA ILE A 278 15.97 39.29 -13.66
C ILE A 278 16.13 40.25 -14.84
N THR A 279 16.90 41.31 -14.64
CA THR A 279 17.18 42.29 -15.70
C THR A 279 18.28 41.75 -16.61
N ASP A 280 17.95 41.58 -17.89
CA ASP A 280 18.96 41.39 -18.93
C ASP A 280 19.67 42.74 -19.15
N ASP A 281 21.00 42.74 -19.05
CA ASP A 281 21.81 43.95 -19.28
C ASP A 281 21.55 44.46 -20.72
N PRO A 282 21.16 45.73 -20.94
CA PRO A 282 20.74 46.24 -22.24
C PRO A 282 21.83 46.31 -23.32
N ASP A 283 23.08 45.99 -23.00
CA ASP A 283 24.19 45.87 -23.97
C ASP A 283 24.06 44.67 -24.93
N TRP A 284 22.99 43.89 -24.81
CA TRP A 284 22.69 42.70 -25.63
C TRP A 284 22.34 42.99 -27.11
N LEU A 285 22.10 44.24 -27.52
CA LEU A 285 21.57 44.56 -28.86
C LEU A 285 22.53 45.25 -29.84
N TYR A 286 23.79 45.50 -29.48
CA TYR A 286 24.74 46.20 -30.36
C TYR A 286 26.11 45.52 -30.45
N THR A 287 26.18 44.23 -30.79
CA THR A 287 27.45 43.68 -31.34
C THR A 287 27.24 42.52 -32.29
N THR A 288 26.34 42.67 -33.24
CA THR A 288 26.42 41.93 -34.52
C THR A 288 25.99 42.86 -35.63
N THR A 289 26.98 43.48 -36.27
CA THR A 289 27.12 43.76 -37.72
C THR A 289 27.88 45.07 -37.91
N GLU A 290 29.15 44.98 -38.30
CA GLU A 290 29.73 45.78 -39.39
C GLU A 290 30.82 44.92 -40.08
N PRO A 291 31.03 45.08 -41.39
CA PRO A 291 31.65 44.10 -42.28
C PRO A 291 33.16 44.32 -42.44
N VAL A 292 33.90 43.23 -42.67
CA VAL A 292 35.20 43.29 -43.35
C VAL A 292 35.09 42.49 -44.64
N THR A 293 35.30 43.20 -45.74
CA THR A 293 35.35 42.79 -47.14
C THR A 293 36.24 41.57 -47.40
N SER A 294 35.80 40.74 -48.36
CA SER A 294 36.53 39.65 -49.02
C SER A 294 37.77 40.15 -49.78
N PRO A 295 38.70 39.28 -50.21
CA PRO A 295 38.51 38.33 -51.32
C PRO A 295 39.14 36.94 -50.97
N ASP A 296 39.04 35.83 -51.67
CA ASP A 296 38.32 35.32 -52.84
C ASP A 296 38.47 33.78 -52.74
N GLU A 297 37.55 33.05 -53.36
CA GLU A 297 37.82 31.93 -54.27
C GLU A 297 37.02 30.62 -54.08
N SER A 298 36.63 30.16 -55.24
CA SER A 298 35.53 29.29 -55.64
C SER A 298 35.78 27.78 -55.52
N PHE A 299 34.67 27.06 -55.32
CA PHE A 299 34.48 25.62 -55.55
C PHE A 299 34.86 25.17 -56.99
N PRO A 300 35.17 23.87 -57.21
CA PRO A 300 34.13 22.97 -57.74
C PRO A 300 34.17 21.47 -57.30
N THR A 301 32.97 20.96 -56.99
CA THR A 301 32.29 19.69 -57.41
C THR A 301 32.96 18.31 -57.59
N ALA A 302 32.30 17.31 -56.95
CA ALA A 302 31.77 16.01 -57.44
C ALA A 302 32.64 14.72 -57.58
N SER A 303 32.16 13.68 -56.85
CA SER A 303 32.36 12.20 -56.83
C SER A 303 32.66 11.46 -58.16
N PRO A 304 33.06 10.14 -58.20
CA PRO A 304 32.84 9.06 -57.19
C PRO A 304 33.98 8.03 -56.94
N ALA A 305 33.70 7.12 -56.00
CA ALA A 305 34.51 6.04 -55.38
C ALA A 305 35.33 5.09 -56.27
N PRO A 306 36.27 4.32 -55.67
CA PRO A 306 36.70 3.03 -56.22
C PRO A 306 36.53 1.83 -55.25
N ARG A 307 36.26 0.66 -55.84
CA ARG A 307 36.38 -0.69 -55.25
C ARG A 307 37.82 -1.20 -55.38
N LEU A 308 38.22 -2.12 -54.49
CA LEU A 308 39.36 -3.05 -54.65
C LEU A 308 38.94 -4.26 -55.53
N PRO A 309 39.84 -5.13 -56.08
CA PRO A 309 41.25 -5.39 -55.68
C PRO A 309 42.27 -5.70 -56.82
N ASP A 310 43.52 -5.95 -56.36
CA ASP A 310 44.58 -6.87 -56.86
C ASP A 310 45.71 -6.45 -57.83
N LEU A 311 46.92 -6.89 -57.40
CA LEU A 311 48.16 -7.27 -58.10
C LEU A 311 49.27 -6.24 -58.39
N ASP A 312 50.30 -6.33 -57.54
CA ASP A 312 51.71 -6.67 -57.84
C ASP A 312 52.73 -5.59 -58.28
N SER A 313 53.98 -5.82 -57.84
CA SER A 313 55.24 -5.08 -58.04
C SER A 313 55.33 -3.69 -57.38
N GLY A 314 56.40 -3.25 -56.72
CA GLY A 314 57.79 -3.63 -56.59
C GLY A 314 58.58 -2.36 -56.20
N SER A 315 59.74 -2.52 -55.57
CA SER A 315 60.80 -1.50 -55.32
C SER A 315 60.58 -0.36 -54.29
N TYR A 316 61.13 -0.59 -53.09
CA TYR A 316 62.10 0.25 -52.34
C TYR A 316 63.01 1.19 -53.18
N PRO A 317 63.83 2.10 -52.59
CA PRO A 317 63.88 2.68 -51.23
C PRO A 317 64.23 4.20 -51.21
N GLU A 318 64.66 4.69 -50.05
CA GLU A 318 65.61 5.83 -49.84
C GLU A 318 65.01 7.25 -49.94
N GLN A 319 65.38 8.24 -49.13
CA GLN A 319 66.54 8.43 -48.27
C GLN A 319 66.23 9.61 -47.32
N GLU A 320 66.55 9.47 -46.04
CA GLU A 320 67.00 10.59 -45.18
C GLU A 320 68.23 11.29 -45.82
N PRO A 321 68.60 12.57 -45.51
CA PRO A 321 69.11 12.92 -44.17
C PRO A 321 69.16 14.41 -43.69
N ILE A 322 69.20 14.55 -42.36
CA ILE A 322 70.18 15.28 -41.50
C ILE A 322 70.47 16.78 -41.74
N ALA A 323 70.23 17.60 -40.70
CA ALA A 323 71.24 18.39 -39.92
C ALA A 323 70.50 19.41 -39.01
N SER A 324 70.46 19.27 -37.69
CA SER A 324 71.50 19.61 -36.69
C SER A 324 71.86 21.11 -36.61
N THR A 325 71.34 21.84 -35.62
CA THR A 325 72.13 22.80 -34.82
C THR A 325 71.48 23.03 -33.45
N THR A 326 72.30 22.89 -32.41
CA THR A 326 72.03 23.10 -30.99
C THR A 326 72.41 24.52 -30.60
N THR A 327 71.58 25.31 -29.89
CA THR A 327 72.01 26.16 -28.75
C THR A 327 70.83 26.70 -27.92
N THR A 328 70.89 26.36 -26.63
CA THR A 328 70.37 26.95 -25.37
C THR A 328 69.43 28.17 -25.31
N SER A 329 68.34 27.94 -24.57
CA SER A 329 67.73 28.72 -23.46
C SER A 329 67.39 30.21 -23.62
N SER A 330 66.10 30.51 -23.60
CA SER A 330 65.49 31.44 -22.63
C SER A 330 63.97 31.25 -22.57
N THR A 331 63.48 31.12 -21.35
CA THR A 331 62.09 31.00 -20.94
C THR A 331 61.29 32.26 -21.24
N THR A 332 60.17 32.14 -21.96
CA THR A 332 58.99 33.01 -21.85
C THR A 332 57.79 32.22 -22.38
N THR A 333 57.01 31.65 -21.45
CA THR A 333 55.70 31.08 -21.75
C THR A 333 54.71 32.24 -21.77
N GLU A 334 54.35 32.74 -22.95
CA GLU A 334 53.18 33.60 -23.11
C GLU A 334 51.92 32.73 -22.94
N VAL A 335 51.27 32.87 -21.78
CA VAL A 335 49.92 32.35 -21.56
C VAL A 335 48.94 33.39 -22.10
N TYR A 336 48.32 33.09 -23.24
CA TYR A 336 47.16 33.83 -23.72
C TYR A 336 45.98 33.59 -22.77
N ASN A 337 45.71 34.55 -21.89
CA ASN A 337 44.48 34.60 -21.11
C ASN A 337 43.30 34.97 -22.03
N VAL A 338 42.59 33.96 -22.51
CA VAL A 338 41.28 34.15 -23.15
C VAL A 338 40.23 34.33 -22.05
N PRO A 339 39.44 35.42 -22.03
CA PRO A 339 38.30 35.52 -21.14
C PRO A 339 37.25 34.49 -21.56
N ILE A 340 37.18 33.37 -20.84
CA ILE A 340 36.18 32.34 -21.08
C ILE A 340 34.84 32.87 -20.56
N THR A 341 33.96 33.23 -21.47
CA THR A 341 32.59 33.63 -21.12
C THR A 341 31.62 32.55 -21.54
N PHE A 342 31.04 31.86 -20.56
CA PHE A 342 30.06 30.80 -20.78
C PHE A 342 28.66 31.40 -20.97
N VAL A 343 27.94 30.92 -21.99
CA VAL A 343 26.56 31.34 -22.28
C VAL A 343 25.68 30.12 -22.12
N GLY A 344 24.68 30.19 -21.23
CA GLY A 344 23.71 29.12 -21.00
C GLY A 344 22.79 28.89 -22.19
N ASP A 345 22.21 27.70 -22.29
CA ASP A 345 21.23 27.39 -23.33
C ASP A 345 19.87 28.04 -23.04
N TYR A 346 19.07 28.23 -24.09
CA TYR A 346 17.76 28.90 -24.02
C TYR A 346 16.58 27.93 -24.00
N GLU A 347 16.85 26.68 -23.65
CA GLU A 347 15.92 25.56 -23.78
C GLU A 347 15.01 25.44 -22.54
N THR A 348 13.76 24.97 -22.73
CA THR A 348 12.86 24.71 -21.59
C THR A 348 13.21 23.36 -20.95
N VAL A 349 12.85 23.13 -19.69
CA VAL A 349 13.15 21.86 -18.99
C VAL A 349 12.61 20.66 -19.78
N ASP A 350 11.42 20.80 -20.36
CA ASP A 350 10.79 19.74 -21.15
C ASP A 350 11.48 19.54 -22.52
N ASP A 351 11.95 20.61 -23.16
CA ASP A 351 12.70 20.54 -24.42
C ASP A 351 14.10 19.94 -24.20
N HIS A 352 14.81 20.31 -23.12
CA HIS A 352 16.16 19.82 -22.81
C HIS A 352 16.19 18.32 -22.52
N ILE A 353 15.16 17.84 -21.81
CA ILE A 353 14.91 16.41 -21.58
C ILE A 353 14.70 15.68 -22.91
N SER A 354 14.13 16.35 -23.92
CA SER A 354 13.88 15.78 -25.25
C SER A 354 15.12 15.76 -26.16
N ARG A 355 16.05 16.73 -26.06
CA ARG A 355 17.25 16.81 -26.93
C ARG A 355 18.43 15.94 -26.50
N HIS A 356 18.58 15.66 -25.21
CA HIS A 356 19.69 14.82 -24.71
C HIS A 356 19.39 13.31 -24.71
N TYR A 357 18.21 12.90 -25.17
CA TYR A 357 17.85 11.50 -25.38
C TYR A 357 17.18 11.31 -26.76
N SER A 358 18.00 11.30 -27.81
CA SER A 358 17.72 10.49 -29.00
C SER A 358 19.01 10.03 -29.67
N PRO A 359 19.21 8.71 -29.87
CA PRO A 359 20.34 8.15 -30.60
C PRO A 359 20.07 8.18 -32.11
N SER A 360 21.04 8.61 -32.90
CA SER A 360 20.97 8.43 -34.36
C SER A 360 21.07 6.93 -34.68
N PRO A 361 20.22 6.35 -35.56
CA PRO A 361 20.24 4.91 -35.82
C PRO A 361 21.00 4.58 -37.15
N PRO A 362 21.57 3.37 -37.33
CA PRO A 362 22.58 3.09 -38.37
C PRO A 362 22.05 2.88 -39.80
N PRO A 363 22.75 3.43 -40.81
CA PRO A 363 22.93 2.79 -42.10
C PRO A 363 24.27 2.07 -42.21
N SER A 364 24.22 0.74 -42.41
CA SER A 364 25.31 0.02 -43.08
C SER A 364 25.55 0.71 -44.41
N VAL A 365 26.73 1.33 -44.61
CA VAL A 365 26.95 2.34 -45.66
C VAL A 365 26.18 2.03 -46.94
N THR A 366 25.24 2.92 -47.29
CA THR A 366 24.15 2.89 -48.28
C THR A 366 22.75 2.74 -47.68
N HIS A 367 22.00 3.86 -47.68
CA HIS A 367 20.58 4.01 -47.33
C HIS A 367 19.94 2.85 -46.53
N TYR A 368 20.09 2.90 -45.21
CA TYR A 368 19.14 2.25 -44.31
C TYR A 368 18.43 3.34 -43.51
N HIS A 369 17.11 3.35 -43.64
CA HIS A 369 16.22 3.74 -42.56
C HIS A 369 16.56 2.92 -41.32
N VAL A 370 16.94 3.55 -40.21
CA VAL A 370 16.84 2.95 -38.88
C VAL A 370 16.29 4.05 -37.93
N PRO A 371 15.52 3.71 -36.88
CA PRO A 371 14.31 4.42 -36.46
C PRO A 371 14.33 5.02 -35.04
N ASP A 372 13.28 5.79 -34.76
CA ASP A 372 12.73 6.06 -33.41
C ASP A 372 12.80 4.80 -32.54
N ASP A 373 13.26 4.90 -31.28
CA ASP A 373 12.72 4.11 -30.14
C ASP A 373 13.51 4.36 -28.84
N VAL A 374 13.11 5.38 -28.08
CA VAL A 374 13.13 5.26 -26.61
C VAL A 374 11.84 4.51 -26.26
N PRO A 375 11.91 3.31 -25.62
CA PRO A 375 10.70 2.59 -25.26
C PRO A 375 9.84 3.48 -24.36
N PRO A 376 8.59 3.79 -24.75
CA PRO A 376 7.72 4.60 -23.93
C PRO A 376 7.56 3.96 -22.55
N VAL A 377 7.43 4.79 -21.51
CA VAL A 377 7.12 4.29 -20.17
C VAL A 377 5.86 3.43 -20.29
N PRO A 378 5.94 2.12 -19.96
CA PRO A 378 4.81 1.23 -20.18
C PRO A 378 3.65 1.69 -19.31
N ASP A 379 2.44 1.73 -19.86
CA ASP A 379 1.26 1.93 -19.02
C ASP A 379 1.05 0.68 -18.17
N ILE A 380 1.12 0.80 -16.85
CA ILE A 380 0.84 -0.31 -15.92
C ILE A 380 -0.56 -0.89 -16.13
N CYS A 381 -1.52 -0.10 -16.61
CA CYS A 381 -2.89 -0.55 -16.88
C CYS A 381 -3.00 -1.43 -18.14
N SER A 382 -1.94 -1.50 -18.97
CA SER A 382 -1.92 -2.31 -20.19
C SER A 382 -1.74 -3.82 -19.94
N GLY A 383 -1.41 -4.25 -18.71
CA GLY A 383 -1.19 -5.66 -18.39
C GLY A 383 0.13 -6.21 -18.96
N SER A 384 0.20 -7.51 -19.27
CA SER A 384 1.36 -8.21 -19.88
C SER A 384 2.71 -7.81 -19.29
N PHE A 385 2.94 -8.23 -18.04
CA PHE A 385 4.14 -7.91 -17.27
C PHE A 385 5.20 -8.99 -17.48
N ASP A 386 6.47 -8.60 -17.47
CA ASP A 386 7.58 -9.53 -17.70
C ASP A 386 7.88 -10.36 -16.46
N ALA A 387 7.68 -9.80 -15.27
CA ALA A 387 7.78 -10.53 -14.01
C ALA A 387 7.00 -9.82 -12.88
N ILE A 388 6.55 -10.60 -11.89
CA ILE A 388 5.93 -10.09 -10.66
C ILE A 388 6.48 -10.87 -9.48
N GLY A 389 6.90 -10.18 -8.42
CA GLY A 389 7.39 -10.80 -7.18
C GLY A 389 6.88 -10.08 -5.95
N LEU A 390 6.57 -10.84 -4.89
CA LEU A 390 6.43 -10.29 -3.55
C LEU A 390 7.84 -10.24 -2.93
N LEU A 391 8.38 -9.04 -2.76
CA LEU A 391 9.72 -8.81 -2.23
C LEU A 391 9.61 -7.90 -1.02
N ARG A 392 10.07 -8.40 0.14
CA ARG A 392 10.05 -7.67 1.42
C ARG A 392 8.69 -7.12 1.80
N GLY A 393 7.65 -7.90 1.53
CA GLY A 393 6.25 -7.54 1.83
C GLY A 393 5.60 -6.59 0.83
N GLU A 394 6.30 -6.15 -0.22
CA GLU A 394 5.76 -5.28 -1.27
C GLU A 394 5.72 -6.01 -2.61
N ILE A 395 4.76 -5.65 -3.46
CA ILE A 395 4.65 -6.26 -4.79
C ILE A 395 5.47 -5.44 -5.77
N PHE A 396 6.41 -6.09 -6.43
CA PHE A 396 7.21 -5.53 -7.50
C PHE A 396 6.67 -6.07 -8.82
N ILE A 397 6.39 -5.16 -9.74
CA ILE A 397 5.89 -5.47 -11.08
C ILE A 397 6.94 -4.97 -12.07
N PHE A 398 7.42 -5.83 -12.96
CA PHE A 398 8.45 -5.53 -13.94
C PHE A 398 7.84 -5.52 -15.35
N LYS A 399 8.19 -4.51 -16.15
CA LYS A 399 7.82 -4.43 -17.58
C LYS A 399 8.83 -3.61 -18.35
N GLY A 400 9.44 -4.22 -19.35
CA GLY A 400 10.66 -3.76 -20.00
C GLY A 400 11.71 -3.37 -18.96
N ALA A 401 12.32 -2.21 -19.18
CA ALA A 401 13.36 -1.68 -18.30
C ALA A 401 12.81 -1.08 -16.98
N TYR A 402 11.49 -1.11 -16.77
CA TYR A 402 10.80 -0.39 -15.70
C TYR A 402 10.23 -1.35 -14.66
N LEU A 403 10.12 -0.87 -13.43
CA LEU A 403 9.38 -1.55 -12.38
C LEU A 403 8.50 -0.58 -11.60
N TRP A 404 7.41 -1.12 -11.06
CA TRP A 404 6.55 -0.47 -10.09
C TRP A 404 6.65 -1.21 -8.76
N ARG A 405 6.62 -0.45 -7.67
CA ARG A 405 6.36 -1.00 -6.35
C ARG A 405 4.96 -0.64 -5.94
N LEU A 406 4.21 -1.65 -5.55
CA LEU A 406 2.92 -1.50 -4.92
C LEU A 406 3.11 -1.64 -3.42
N THR A 407 2.57 -0.67 -2.68
CA THR A 407 2.35 -0.76 -1.24
C THR A 407 1.51 -1.99 -0.91
N GLU A 408 1.51 -2.42 0.35
CA GLU A 408 0.71 -3.54 0.87
C GLU A 408 -0.80 -3.42 0.55
N LYS A 409 -1.29 -2.20 0.32
CA LYS A 409 -2.67 -1.89 -0.12
C LYS A 409 -2.88 -1.91 -1.63
N TYR A 410 -1.96 -2.50 -2.39
CA TYR A 410 -1.95 -2.54 -3.85
C TYR A 410 -1.97 -1.16 -4.53
N ARG A 411 -1.48 -0.13 -3.85
CA ARG A 411 -1.31 1.22 -4.46
C ARG A 411 0.11 1.40 -4.93
N ILE A 412 0.29 1.95 -6.12
CA ILE A 412 1.60 2.33 -6.64
C ILE A 412 2.24 3.31 -5.65
N ARG A 413 3.47 3.01 -5.22
CA ARG A 413 4.26 3.92 -4.38
C ARG A 413 4.55 5.19 -5.16
N GLU A 414 4.56 6.30 -4.42
CA GLU A 414 4.97 7.59 -4.97
C GLU A 414 6.39 7.49 -5.53
N GLY A 415 6.62 8.05 -6.72
CA GLY A 415 7.90 7.98 -7.42
C GLY A 415 8.10 6.78 -8.37
N TYR A 416 7.07 5.95 -8.62
CA TYR A 416 7.13 4.83 -9.59
C TYR A 416 6.26 5.12 -10.83
N PRO A 417 6.60 4.58 -12.03
CA PRO A 417 7.67 3.62 -12.29
C PRO A 417 9.07 4.21 -12.27
N VAL A 418 10.04 3.36 -11.99
CA VAL A 418 11.48 3.64 -12.07
C VAL A 418 12.18 2.56 -12.87
N ARG A 419 13.38 2.83 -13.35
CA ARG A 419 14.19 1.83 -14.06
C ARG A 419 14.77 0.81 -13.08
N ILE A 420 14.90 -0.44 -13.52
CA ILE A 420 15.27 -1.57 -12.65
C ILE A 420 16.60 -1.31 -11.91
N TRP A 421 17.61 -0.79 -12.61
CA TRP A 421 18.92 -0.48 -12.03
C TRP A 421 18.93 0.71 -11.06
N GLN A 422 17.87 1.53 -11.02
CA GLN A 422 17.74 2.61 -10.03
C GLN A 422 17.33 2.05 -8.67
N VAL A 423 16.71 0.87 -8.65
CA VAL A 423 16.28 0.17 -7.44
C VAL A 423 17.33 -0.85 -7.03
N PHE A 424 17.80 -1.68 -7.97
CA PHE A 424 18.82 -2.69 -7.73
C PHE A 424 20.21 -2.14 -8.07
N ARG A 425 20.92 -1.62 -7.05
CA ARG A 425 22.24 -0.97 -7.21
C ARG A 425 23.24 -1.96 -7.78
N GLY A 426 23.96 -1.59 -8.84
CA GLY A 426 24.94 -2.49 -9.49
C GLY A 426 24.35 -3.46 -10.52
N PHE A 427 23.03 -3.43 -10.75
CA PHE A 427 22.42 -4.25 -11.80
C PHE A 427 22.83 -3.75 -13.21
N PRO A 428 23.19 -4.64 -14.16
CA PRO A 428 23.69 -4.22 -15.47
C PRO A 428 22.64 -3.44 -16.27
N ARG A 429 23.02 -2.25 -16.78
CA ARG A 429 22.16 -1.41 -17.63
C ARG A 429 21.83 -2.03 -18.99
N THR A 430 22.55 -3.08 -19.37
CA THR A 430 22.34 -3.86 -20.60
C THR A 430 21.18 -4.84 -20.49
N VAL A 431 20.73 -5.17 -19.28
CA VAL A 431 19.56 -6.05 -19.08
C VAL A 431 18.30 -5.22 -19.25
N SER A 432 17.56 -5.52 -20.31
CA SER A 432 16.39 -4.73 -20.74
C SER A 432 15.07 -5.14 -20.09
N HIS A 433 15.01 -6.31 -19.44
CA HIS A 433 13.85 -6.86 -18.75
C HIS A 433 14.25 -7.95 -17.76
N ILE A 434 13.35 -8.26 -16.82
CA ILE A 434 13.46 -9.38 -15.87
C ILE A 434 12.46 -10.45 -16.32
N ASP A 435 12.91 -11.68 -16.52
CA ASP A 435 12.02 -12.79 -16.91
C ASP A 435 11.33 -13.42 -15.68
N ALA A 436 11.99 -13.43 -14.52
CA ALA A 436 11.41 -13.97 -13.29
C ALA A 436 12.09 -13.38 -12.05
N VAL A 437 11.38 -13.37 -10.93
CA VAL A 437 11.88 -12.82 -9.67
C VAL A 437 11.27 -13.53 -8.47
N TYR A 438 12.05 -13.75 -7.43
CA TYR A 438 11.54 -14.17 -6.13
C TYR A 438 12.46 -13.75 -4.97
N GLU A 439 11.94 -13.81 -3.75
CA GLU A 439 12.71 -13.62 -2.52
C GLU A 439 12.96 -14.98 -1.86
N ARG A 440 14.23 -15.32 -1.64
CA ARG A 440 14.66 -16.55 -0.98
C ARG A 440 14.23 -16.54 0.49
N ALA A 441 13.60 -17.63 0.93
CA ALA A 441 12.97 -17.69 2.24
C ALA A 441 13.95 -17.90 3.42
N ASP A 442 15.21 -18.25 3.15
CA ASP A 442 16.22 -18.54 4.16
C ASP A 442 17.02 -17.29 4.57
N ASP A 443 17.40 -16.45 3.61
CA ASP A 443 18.22 -15.26 3.83
C ASP A 443 17.57 -13.94 3.37
N ASN A 444 16.35 -13.98 2.83
CA ASN A 444 15.64 -12.84 2.24
C ASN A 444 16.41 -12.18 1.07
N ALA A 445 17.27 -12.94 0.40
CA ALA A 445 17.93 -12.48 -0.82
C ALA A 445 16.93 -12.44 -1.98
N ILE A 446 16.95 -11.35 -2.73
CA ILE A 446 16.16 -11.19 -3.94
C ILE A 446 16.94 -11.78 -5.11
N VAL A 447 16.31 -12.70 -5.83
CA VAL A 447 16.86 -13.36 -7.01
C VAL A 447 16.16 -12.81 -8.25
N LEU A 448 16.91 -12.18 -9.14
CA LEU A 448 16.42 -11.68 -10.43
C LEU A 448 16.95 -12.59 -11.55
N PHE A 449 16.07 -13.08 -12.43
CA PHE A 449 16.43 -13.87 -13.60
C PHE A 449 16.28 -13.05 -14.89
N SER A 450 17.25 -13.17 -15.80
CA SER A 450 17.15 -12.64 -17.16
C SER A 450 18.00 -13.48 -18.10
N GLY A 451 17.36 -14.03 -19.14
CA GLY A 451 17.94 -14.99 -20.05
C GLY A 451 18.54 -16.19 -19.31
N ARG A 452 19.81 -16.47 -19.59
CA ARG A 452 20.54 -17.62 -19.03
C ARG A 452 21.23 -17.33 -17.70
N PHE A 453 20.92 -16.19 -17.10
CA PHE A 453 21.64 -15.66 -15.96
C PHE A 453 20.71 -15.22 -14.83
N TYR A 454 21.27 -15.13 -13.63
CA TYR A 454 20.60 -14.58 -12.48
C TYR A 454 21.53 -13.72 -11.63
N TRP A 455 20.92 -12.87 -10.81
CA TRP A 455 21.57 -11.91 -9.92
C TRP A 455 20.98 -12.01 -8.51
N LEU A 456 21.83 -11.86 -7.49
CA LEU A 456 21.47 -11.93 -6.08
C LEU A 456 21.63 -10.58 -5.40
N PHE A 457 20.60 -10.17 -4.66
CA PHE A 457 20.57 -8.91 -3.93
C PHE A 457 20.18 -9.12 -2.47
N ASP A 458 20.85 -8.44 -1.54
CA ASP A 458 20.36 -8.23 -0.18
C ASP A 458 19.79 -6.82 -0.14
N ALA A 459 18.47 -6.75 0.03
CA ALA A 459 17.70 -5.52 -0.08
C ALA A 459 17.82 -4.94 -1.49
N LEU A 460 18.60 -3.88 -1.63
CA LEU A 460 18.86 -3.17 -2.88
C LEU A 460 20.35 -3.20 -3.23
N ASN A 461 21.15 -3.89 -2.42
CA ASN A 461 22.59 -3.98 -2.58
C ASN A 461 22.94 -5.30 -3.26
N PHE A 462 23.80 -5.21 -4.28
CA PHE A 462 24.24 -6.38 -5.03
C PHE A 462 25.18 -7.22 -4.16
N LEU A 463 24.80 -8.48 -3.90
CA LEU A 463 25.56 -9.37 -3.01
C LEU A 463 26.82 -9.92 -3.69
N HIS A 464 26.74 -10.19 -5.00
CA HIS A 464 27.85 -10.71 -5.78
C HIS A 464 27.96 -9.96 -7.09
N PRO A 465 29.09 -9.28 -7.37
CA PRO A 465 29.27 -8.50 -8.60
C PRO A 465 29.26 -9.34 -9.89
N ASP A 466 29.47 -10.66 -9.77
CA ASP A 466 29.60 -11.58 -10.90
C ASP A 466 28.25 -12.14 -11.35
N VAL A 467 28.02 -12.17 -12.67
CA VAL A 467 26.84 -12.77 -13.30
C VAL A 467 26.87 -14.30 -13.11
N ARG A 468 25.76 -14.88 -12.61
CA ARG A 468 25.68 -16.32 -12.30
C ARG A 468 24.83 -17.07 -13.32
N PRO A 469 25.22 -18.27 -13.78
CA PRO A 469 24.46 -19.03 -14.77
C PRO A 469 23.32 -19.84 -14.14
N LEU A 470 22.23 -20.08 -14.89
CA LEU A 470 21.11 -20.92 -14.41
C LEU A 470 21.54 -22.35 -14.01
N THR A 471 22.67 -22.84 -14.52
CA THR A 471 23.22 -24.17 -14.18
C THR A 471 23.55 -24.32 -12.70
N ASP A 472 23.75 -23.22 -11.96
CA ASP A 472 23.95 -23.23 -10.50
C ASP A 472 22.75 -23.83 -9.75
N PHE A 473 21.54 -23.72 -10.31
CA PHE A 473 20.33 -24.35 -9.77
C PHE A 473 20.19 -25.83 -10.14
N GLY A 474 21.16 -26.42 -10.87
CA GLY A 474 21.02 -27.76 -11.44
C GLY A 474 20.09 -27.81 -12.66
N LEU A 475 19.84 -26.66 -13.30
CA LEU A 475 19.01 -26.56 -14.51
C LEU A 475 19.79 -27.00 -15.77
N PRO A 476 19.11 -27.53 -16.80
CA PRO A 476 19.75 -27.96 -18.04
C PRO A 476 20.51 -26.84 -18.75
N ALA A 477 21.69 -27.15 -19.29
CA ALA A 477 22.55 -26.17 -19.98
C ALA A 477 21.98 -25.69 -21.33
N ASP A 478 20.92 -26.28 -21.85
CA ASP A 478 20.19 -25.84 -23.04
C ASP A 478 19.00 -24.91 -22.72
N LEU A 479 18.66 -24.75 -21.43
CA LEU A 479 17.56 -23.88 -21.01
C LEU A 479 17.91 -22.41 -21.25
N ARG A 480 17.05 -21.71 -22.00
CA ARG A 480 17.31 -20.33 -22.47
C ARG A 480 16.91 -19.25 -21.47
N ARG A 481 15.85 -19.48 -20.70
CA ARG A 481 15.33 -18.59 -19.66
C ARG A 481 14.38 -19.30 -18.71
N ILE A 482 14.04 -18.64 -17.61
CA ILE A 482 12.94 -18.99 -16.70
C ILE A 482 11.79 -18.04 -16.99
N ASP A 483 10.58 -18.55 -17.24
CA ASP A 483 9.42 -17.71 -17.54
C ASP A 483 8.72 -17.18 -16.27
N ALA A 484 8.81 -17.90 -15.14
CA ALA A 484 8.33 -17.41 -13.84
C ALA A 484 9.02 -18.12 -12.67
N ALA A 485 9.03 -17.47 -11.51
CA ALA A 485 9.52 -18.05 -10.26
C ALA A 485 8.49 -17.83 -9.14
N LEU A 486 8.32 -18.83 -8.27
CA LEU A 486 7.39 -18.77 -7.14
C LEU A 486 7.98 -19.49 -5.93
N VAL A 487 8.10 -18.79 -4.81
CA VAL A 487 8.24 -19.47 -3.51
C VAL A 487 6.85 -19.87 -3.05
N TRP A 488 6.61 -21.18 -2.90
CA TRP A 488 5.29 -21.64 -2.49
C TRP A 488 5.18 -21.65 -0.96
N PRO A 489 4.28 -20.85 -0.35
CA PRO A 489 4.24 -20.74 1.12
C PRO A 489 3.82 -22.03 1.84
N LYS A 490 3.29 -23.03 1.11
CA LYS A 490 2.86 -24.30 1.70
C LYS A 490 4.03 -25.20 2.11
N ASN A 491 5.13 -25.15 1.37
CA ASN A 491 6.28 -26.04 1.60
C ASN A 491 7.63 -25.31 1.59
N ASN A 492 7.60 -23.98 1.40
CA ASN A 492 8.78 -23.13 1.37
C ASN A 492 9.82 -23.55 0.32
N LYS A 493 9.36 -24.17 -0.78
CA LYS A 493 10.19 -24.55 -1.93
C LYS A 493 10.02 -23.52 -3.04
N THR A 494 11.09 -23.32 -3.80
CA THR A 494 11.07 -22.45 -4.99
C THR A 494 10.70 -23.27 -6.21
N TYR A 495 9.74 -22.76 -6.97
CA TYR A 495 9.28 -23.35 -8.22
C TYR A 495 9.73 -22.47 -9.36
N LEU A 496 10.49 -23.03 -10.29
CA LEU A 496 10.99 -22.35 -11.48
C LEU A 496 10.25 -22.91 -12.69
N PHE A 497 9.61 -22.06 -13.48
CA PHE A 497 8.75 -22.44 -14.60
C PHE A 497 9.44 -22.09 -15.91
N ALA A 498 9.44 -23.00 -16.88
CA ALA A 498 9.89 -22.69 -18.24
C ALA A 498 9.18 -23.60 -19.26
N GLY A 499 8.48 -22.99 -20.22
CA GLY A 499 7.78 -23.71 -21.27
C GLY A 499 6.61 -24.55 -20.76
N ASP A 500 6.67 -25.84 -21.07
CA ASP A 500 5.74 -26.89 -20.65
C ASP A 500 6.20 -27.62 -19.37
N ARG A 501 7.26 -27.12 -18.72
CA ARG A 501 7.89 -27.78 -17.57
C ARG A 501 8.09 -26.82 -16.41
N PHE A 502 8.26 -27.42 -15.24
CA PHE A 502 8.68 -26.71 -14.05
C PHE A 502 9.62 -27.56 -13.20
N TRP A 503 10.41 -26.88 -12.40
CA TRP A 503 11.42 -27.42 -11.49
C TRP A 503 11.06 -27.02 -10.06
N ARG A 504 11.46 -27.84 -9.08
CA ARG A 504 11.30 -27.53 -7.67
C ARG A 504 12.66 -27.55 -7.00
N TYR A 505 13.09 -26.39 -6.53
CA TYR A 505 14.38 -26.14 -5.94
C TYR A 505 14.25 -25.97 -4.42
N ASN A 506 15.26 -26.47 -3.71
CA ASN A 506 15.37 -26.39 -2.27
C ASN A 506 16.45 -25.36 -1.90
N ASP A 507 16.07 -24.11 -1.66
CA ASP A 507 17.03 -23.04 -1.36
C ASP A 507 17.87 -23.34 -0.11
N THR A 508 17.30 -24.00 0.90
CA THR A 508 18.02 -24.35 2.14
C THR A 508 19.11 -25.40 1.94
N ALA A 509 18.90 -26.35 1.02
CA ALA A 509 19.91 -27.37 0.70
C ALA A 509 20.73 -27.01 -0.55
N ALA A 510 20.40 -25.89 -1.20
CA ALA A 510 20.97 -25.45 -2.47
C ALA A 510 20.94 -26.53 -3.58
N GLU A 511 19.88 -27.34 -3.63
CA GLU A 511 19.77 -28.48 -4.55
C GLU A 511 18.40 -28.56 -5.25
N MET A 512 18.39 -29.16 -6.44
CA MET A 512 17.15 -29.48 -7.17
C MET A 512 16.53 -30.77 -6.59
N ASP A 513 15.24 -30.76 -6.30
CA ASP A 513 14.56 -31.94 -5.78
C ASP A 513 14.51 -33.06 -6.84
N GLU A 514 14.61 -34.32 -6.39
CA GLU A 514 14.51 -35.49 -7.28
C GLU A 514 13.17 -35.56 -8.02
N GLY A 515 13.22 -36.03 -9.27
CA GLY A 515 12.04 -36.20 -10.12
C GLY A 515 11.59 -34.94 -10.88
N TYR A 516 12.42 -33.90 -10.89
CA TYR A 516 12.22 -32.67 -11.67
C TYR A 516 13.21 -32.59 -12.86
N PRO A 517 12.83 -31.98 -14.00
CA PRO A 517 11.58 -31.26 -14.25
C PRO A 517 10.34 -32.14 -14.34
N SER A 518 9.19 -31.55 -14.01
CA SER A 518 7.86 -32.15 -14.16
C SER A 518 7.03 -31.37 -15.18
N SER A 519 6.04 -32.04 -15.80
CA SER A 519 5.09 -31.39 -16.71
C SER A 519 4.23 -30.35 -15.99
N MET A 520 4.00 -29.21 -16.64
CA MET A 520 3.04 -28.17 -16.25
C MET A 520 1.61 -28.69 -16.11
N ASP A 521 1.26 -29.85 -16.67
CA ASP A 521 -0.05 -30.50 -16.48
C ASP A 521 -0.40 -30.77 -15.01
N ARG A 522 0.62 -30.84 -14.13
CA ARG A 522 0.40 -30.94 -12.69
C ARG A 522 -0.21 -29.68 -12.08
N TRP A 523 -0.02 -28.53 -12.72
CA TRP A 523 -0.64 -27.26 -12.35
C TRP A 523 -1.97 -27.11 -13.09
N PHE A 524 -2.99 -27.79 -12.58
CA PHE A 524 -4.30 -27.89 -13.24
C PHE A 524 -4.91 -26.52 -13.56
N GLY A 525 -5.23 -26.31 -14.84
CA GLY A 525 -5.87 -25.08 -15.32
C GLY A 525 -4.93 -23.89 -15.55
N ILE A 526 -3.61 -24.09 -15.37
CA ILE A 526 -2.59 -23.08 -15.66
C ILE A 526 -2.01 -23.34 -17.06
N PRO A 527 -1.96 -22.35 -17.95
CA PRO A 527 -1.38 -22.52 -19.27
C PRO A 527 0.14 -22.73 -19.19
N ASN A 528 0.72 -23.32 -20.23
CA ASN A 528 2.17 -23.33 -20.42
C ASN A 528 2.67 -21.91 -20.72
N ASN A 529 3.97 -21.65 -20.51
CA ASN A 529 4.59 -20.33 -20.72
C ASN A 529 3.89 -19.20 -19.93
N ILE A 530 3.81 -19.34 -18.61
CA ILE A 530 3.27 -18.29 -17.74
C ILE A 530 4.24 -17.10 -17.64
N ASP A 531 3.71 -15.88 -17.63
CA ASP A 531 4.56 -14.67 -17.59
C ASP A 531 5.06 -14.32 -16.18
N ALA A 532 4.33 -14.69 -15.12
CA ALA A 532 4.72 -14.41 -13.74
C ALA A 532 3.95 -15.29 -12.74
N ALA A 533 4.50 -15.46 -11.53
CA ALA A 533 3.84 -16.12 -10.42
C ALA A 533 4.22 -15.45 -9.09
N THR A 534 3.24 -15.19 -8.22
CA THR A 534 3.50 -14.66 -6.87
C THR A 534 2.46 -15.17 -5.86
N ALA A 535 2.80 -15.15 -4.58
CA ALA A 535 1.88 -15.48 -3.49
C ALA A 535 1.72 -14.28 -2.55
N VAL A 536 0.47 -13.86 -2.31
CA VAL A 536 0.10 -12.78 -1.37
C VAL A 536 -0.71 -13.35 -0.21
N ALA A 537 -0.58 -12.74 0.97
CA ALA A 537 -1.29 -13.18 2.18
C ALA A 537 -2.81 -12.96 2.07
N ASN A 538 -3.56 -13.81 2.78
CA ASN A 538 -5.01 -13.89 2.83
C ASN A 538 -5.53 -13.51 4.23
N ASP A 539 -6.85 -13.35 4.40
CA ASP A 539 -7.54 -13.03 5.69
C ASP A 539 -7.13 -13.89 6.91
N PHE A 540 -6.48 -15.04 6.67
CA PHE A 540 -5.79 -15.85 7.66
C PHE A 540 -4.79 -15.04 8.51
N GLU A 541 -4.10 -14.11 7.85
CA GLU A 541 -3.09 -13.25 8.43
C GLU A 541 -3.68 -12.22 9.42
N VAL A 542 -4.90 -11.75 9.16
CA VAL A 542 -5.58 -10.77 10.02
C VAL A 542 -5.69 -11.29 11.44
N HIS A 543 -6.31 -12.47 11.56
CA HIS A 543 -6.52 -13.11 12.86
C HIS A 543 -5.21 -13.61 13.47
N ARG A 544 -4.25 -14.06 12.66
CA ARG A 544 -2.92 -14.43 13.16
C ARG A 544 -2.24 -13.23 13.81
N ASN A 545 -2.25 -12.08 13.15
CA ASN A 545 -1.71 -10.85 13.70
C ASN A 545 -2.48 -10.37 14.95
N TRP A 546 -3.80 -10.52 15.01
CA TRP A 546 -4.57 -10.18 16.22
C TRP A 546 -4.24 -11.07 17.42
N LEU A 547 -4.01 -12.37 17.19
CA LEU A 547 -3.49 -13.29 18.22
C LEU A 547 -2.12 -12.79 18.73
N ALA A 548 -1.23 -12.38 17.83
CA ALA A 548 0.10 -11.86 18.19
C ALA A 548 0.02 -10.55 18.99
N ILE A 549 -0.77 -9.58 18.54
CA ILE A 549 -0.99 -8.29 19.22
C ILE A 549 -1.51 -8.53 20.64
N THR A 550 -2.55 -9.33 20.77
CA THR A 550 -3.23 -9.51 22.05
C THR A 550 -2.40 -10.35 23.03
N HIS A 551 -1.59 -11.28 22.52
CA HIS A 551 -0.69 -12.10 23.35
C HIS A 551 0.53 -11.33 23.85
N SER A 552 1.19 -10.61 22.95
CA SER A 552 2.56 -10.15 23.14
C SER A 552 2.67 -8.71 23.62
N LEU A 553 1.58 -7.94 23.57
CA LEU A 553 1.56 -6.53 23.95
C LEU A 553 0.63 -6.25 25.15
N PRO A 554 0.95 -5.23 25.97
CA PRO A 554 0.04 -4.78 27.03
C PRO A 554 -1.23 -4.16 26.44
N LEU A 555 -2.31 -4.18 27.23
CA LEU A 555 -3.64 -3.67 26.83
C LEU A 555 -3.60 -2.26 26.22
N SER A 556 -2.77 -1.35 26.77
CA SER A 556 -2.63 0.03 26.28
C SER A 556 -2.08 0.14 24.85
N ARG A 557 -1.48 -0.94 24.31
CA ARG A 557 -0.88 -0.97 22.97
C ARG A 557 -1.73 -1.70 21.94
N TRP A 558 -2.76 -2.46 22.35
CA TRP A 558 -3.55 -3.30 21.44
C TRP A 558 -4.15 -2.53 20.24
N TYR A 559 -4.66 -1.32 20.47
CA TYR A 559 -5.26 -0.48 19.42
C TYR A 559 -4.31 0.56 18.80
N TYR A 560 -3.07 0.63 19.28
CA TYR A 560 -2.03 1.52 18.76
C TYR A 560 -1.03 0.80 17.86
N GLU A 561 -0.90 -0.52 18.02
CA GLU A 561 0.00 -1.33 17.22
C GLU A 561 -0.37 -1.28 15.73
N LYS A 562 0.66 -1.08 14.88
CA LYS A 562 0.50 -0.79 13.45
C LYS A 562 1.64 -1.33 12.58
N THR A 563 2.46 -2.24 13.12
CA THR A 563 3.52 -2.94 12.36
C THR A 563 2.94 -3.70 11.18
N SER A 564 1.78 -4.34 11.37
CA SER A 564 0.96 -4.90 10.30
C SER A 564 -0.15 -3.92 9.90
N GLU A 565 -0.54 -3.92 8.62
CA GLU A 565 -1.75 -3.22 8.18
C GLU A 565 -3.05 -3.80 8.79
N TRP A 566 -3.00 -5.06 9.24
CA TRP A 566 -4.12 -5.77 9.85
C TRP A 566 -4.29 -5.41 11.33
N THR A 567 -4.54 -4.12 11.58
CA THR A 567 -4.73 -3.61 12.94
C THR A 567 -5.99 -4.15 13.59
N LEU A 568 -6.04 -4.08 14.92
CA LEU A 568 -7.19 -4.55 15.67
C LEU A 568 -8.38 -3.60 15.50
N ASP A 569 -9.35 -4.04 14.69
CA ASP A 569 -10.48 -3.20 14.22
C ASP A 569 -11.84 -3.61 14.85
N TYR A 570 -11.84 -4.60 15.75
CA TYR A 570 -13.06 -5.08 16.45
C TYR A 570 -13.09 -4.55 17.89
N PRO A 571 -14.28 -4.48 18.54
CA PRO A 571 -14.38 -3.94 19.89
C PRO A 571 -13.74 -4.88 20.94
N PRO A 572 -13.50 -4.40 22.17
CA PRO A 572 -12.62 -5.07 23.14
C PRO A 572 -12.95 -6.52 23.46
N PHE A 573 -14.23 -6.92 23.51
CA PHE A 573 -14.56 -8.33 23.77
C PHE A 573 -14.04 -9.27 22.69
N PHE A 574 -13.90 -8.82 21.45
CA PHE A 574 -13.26 -9.64 20.42
C PHE A 574 -11.75 -9.69 20.60
N ALA A 575 -11.12 -8.60 21.03
CA ALA A 575 -9.71 -8.60 21.40
C ALA A 575 -9.44 -9.56 22.55
N TYR A 576 -10.31 -9.61 23.56
CA TYR A 576 -10.23 -10.60 24.65
C TYR A 576 -10.47 -12.04 24.17
N PHE A 577 -11.32 -12.23 23.16
CA PHE A 577 -11.51 -13.52 22.51
C PHE A 577 -10.23 -13.99 21.79
N GLU A 578 -9.58 -13.12 21.02
CA GLU A 578 -8.28 -13.40 20.40
C GLU A 578 -7.20 -13.64 21.46
N TRP A 579 -7.18 -12.85 22.54
CA TRP A 579 -6.26 -13.07 23.66
C TRP A 579 -6.44 -14.47 24.27
N LEU A 580 -7.69 -14.92 24.49
CA LEU A 580 -7.98 -16.26 25.01
C LEU A 580 -7.51 -17.35 24.06
N LEU A 581 -7.77 -17.19 22.75
CA LEU A 581 -7.28 -18.12 21.74
C LEU A 581 -5.75 -18.17 21.71
N SER A 582 -5.08 -17.02 21.87
CA SER A 582 -3.62 -16.94 21.85
C SER A 582 -2.95 -17.76 22.95
N GLN A 583 -3.61 -17.92 24.11
CA GLN A 583 -3.10 -18.76 25.21
C GLN A 583 -2.99 -20.24 24.79
N VAL A 584 -3.93 -20.71 23.96
CA VAL A 584 -3.88 -22.06 23.40
C VAL A 584 -2.93 -22.10 22.19
N ALA A 585 -2.97 -21.08 21.35
CA ALA A 585 -2.14 -20.96 20.14
C ALA A 585 -0.65 -21.11 20.44
N LYS A 586 -0.18 -20.55 21.56
CA LYS A 586 1.22 -20.66 22.01
C LYS A 586 1.71 -22.11 22.10
N SER A 587 0.82 -23.04 22.43
CA SER A 587 1.16 -24.47 22.54
C SER A 587 1.17 -25.18 21.18
N PHE A 588 0.52 -24.60 20.17
CA PHE A 588 0.53 -25.11 18.80
C PHE A 588 1.74 -24.57 18.04
N ASP A 589 1.93 -23.26 18.03
CA ASP A 589 3.05 -22.59 17.38
C ASP A 589 3.33 -21.26 18.11
N ALA A 590 4.47 -21.16 18.79
CA ALA A 590 4.82 -19.92 19.50
C ALA A 590 5.17 -18.77 18.55
N ARG A 591 5.71 -19.05 17.36
CA ARG A 591 6.18 -18.04 16.40
C ARG A 591 5.03 -17.28 15.75
N MET A 592 3.83 -17.86 15.72
CA MET A 592 2.64 -17.17 15.20
C MET A 592 2.21 -15.98 16.07
N LEU A 593 2.71 -15.91 17.32
CA LEU A 593 2.38 -14.86 18.29
C LEU A 593 3.38 -13.70 18.30
N GLU A 594 4.40 -13.76 17.44
CA GLU A 594 5.37 -12.68 17.27
C GLU A 594 4.78 -11.58 16.35
N VAL A 595 4.64 -10.37 16.89
CA VAL A 595 4.02 -9.23 16.18
C VAL A 595 4.77 -8.86 14.90
N LYS A 596 6.09 -9.04 14.86
CA LYS A 596 6.94 -8.73 13.71
C LYS A 596 6.95 -9.82 12.63
N ASN A 597 6.45 -11.01 12.93
CA ASN A 597 6.55 -12.17 12.06
C ASN A 597 5.46 -12.10 10.98
N LEU A 598 5.46 -11.07 10.14
CA LEU A 598 4.40 -10.77 9.17
C LEU A 598 4.25 -11.89 8.11
N ASN A 599 3.01 -12.14 7.69
CA ASN A 599 2.61 -13.20 6.76
C ASN A 599 3.02 -14.64 7.16
N TYR A 600 3.32 -14.88 8.44
CA TYR A 600 3.74 -16.18 8.94
C TYR A 600 2.63 -17.21 8.86
N SER A 601 2.97 -18.36 8.26
CA SER A 601 2.07 -19.49 8.15
C SER A 601 2.85 -20.80 8.26
N SER A 602 2.54 -21.58 9.29
CA SER A 602 2.99 -22.96 9.44
C SER A 602 1.80 -23.91 9.37
N GLU A 603 2.04 -25.21 9.11
CA GLU A 603 0.96 -26.20 9.17
C GLU A 603 0.24 -26.19 10.52
N GLN A 604 0.98 -26.03 11.62
CA GLN A 604 0.45 -25.94 12.98
C GLN A 604 -0.43 -24.70 13.16
N THR A 605 0.00 -23.56 12.61
CA THR A 605 -0.79 -22.32 12.58
C THR A 605 -2.10 -22.52 11.83
N ILE A 606 -2.04 -23.14 10.64
CA ILE A 606 -3.23 -23.44 9.81
C ILE A 606 -4.19 -24.37 10.53
N ILE A 607 -3.68 -25.46 11.10
CA ILE A 607 -4.48 -26.43 11.85
C ILE A 607 -5.13 -25.74 13.06
N PHE A 608 -4.38 -24.98 13.84
CA PHE A 608 -4.89 -24.26 15.00
C PHE A 608 -6.03 -23.32 14.62
N GLN A 609 -5.80 -22.45 13.63
CA GLN A 609 -6.79 -21.50 13.19
C GLN A 609 -8.05 -22.18 12.62
N ARG A 610 -7.91 -23.21 11.79
CA ARG A 610 -9.10 -23.95 11.27
C ARG A 610 -9.86 -24.64 12.41
N PHE A 611 -9.15 -25.22 13.37
CA PHE A 611 -9.76 -25.87 14.52
C PHE A 611 -10.44 -24.88 15.46
N SER A 612 -9.88 -23.68 15.69
CA SER A 612 -10.50 -22.66 16.54
C SER A 612 -11.86 -22.22 15.98
N VAL A 613 -11.98 -22.03 14.67
CA VAL A 613 -13.27 -21.73 14.01
C VAL A 613 -14.27 -22.87 14.28
N ILE A 614 -13.90 -24.13 13.99
CA ILE A 614 -14.77 -25.31 14.19
C ILE A 614 -15.23 -25.44 15.65
N VAL A 615 -14.32 -25.25 16.61
CA VAL A 615 -14.63 -25.33 18.05
C VAL A 615 -15.60 -24.22 18.45
N THR A 616 -15.37 -23.00 17.99
CA THR A 616 -16.22 -21.86 18.35
C THR A 616 -17.61 -21.92 17.72
N ASP A 617 -17.77 -22.63 16.59
CA ASP A 617 -19.08 -22.90 15.97
C ASP A 617 -20.00 -23.80 16.81
N VAL A 618 -19.50 -24.43 17.87
CA VAL A 618 -20.37 -25.05 18.88
C VAL A 618 -21.36 -24.03 19.45
N ILE A 619 -20.95 -22.75 19.60
CA ILE A 619 -21.85 -21.67 20.04
C ILE A 619 -22.97 -21.44 19.02
N TYR A 620 -22.68 -21.55 17.72
CA TYR A 620 -23.68 -21.49 16.65
C TYR A 620 -24.71 -22.61 16.81
N ALA A 621 -24.25 -23.85 16.94
CA ALA A 621 -25.12 -25.02 17.10
C ALA A 621 -26.01 -24.92 18.36
N LEU A 622 -25.47 -24.40 19.46
CA LEU A 622 -26.23 -24.14 20.69
C LEU A 622 -27.31 -23.07 20.48
N GLY A 623 -27.00 -21.99 19.78
CA GLY A 623 -27.95 -20.94 19.39
C GLY A 623 -29.08 -21.47 18.51
N VAL A 624 -28.74 -22.22 17.45
CA VAL A 624 -29.69 -22.91 16.56
C VAL A 624 -30.63 -23.81 17.37
N ARG A 625 -30.07 -24.67 18.22
CA ARG A 625 -30.85 -25.59 19.07
C ARG A 625 -31.82 -24.83 19.98
N ARG A 626 -31.36 -23.76 20.63
CA ARG A 626 -32.18 -22.97 21.55
C ARG A 626 -33.36 -22.32 20.83
N CYS A 627 -33.11 -21.66 19.71
CA CYS A 627 -34.17 -21.02 18.94
C CYS A 627 -35.18 -22.02 18.37
N LEU A 628 -34.72 -23.12 17.76
CA LEU A 628 -35.63 -24.11 17.18
C LEU A 628 -36.49 -24.78 18.25
N ARG A 629 -35.92 -25.10 19.42
CA ARG A 629 -36.69 -25.60 20.55
C ARG A 629 -37.77 -24.59 20.99
N ALA A 630 -37.44 -23.30 21.06
CA ALA A 630 -38.40 -22.27 21.43
C ALA A 630 -39.50 -22.07 20.37
N LEU A 631 -39.15 -22.08 19.08
CA LEU A 631 -40.10 -21.87 17.97
C LEU A 631 -41.01 -23.08 17.69
N THR A 632 -40.56 -24.29 18.05
CA THR A 632 -41.32 -25.54 17.85
C THR A 632 -42.02 -26.03 19.11
N ALA A 633 -41.88 -25.32 20.24
CA ALA A 633 -42.58 -25.64 21.47
C ALA A 633 -44.10 -25.74 21.22
N GLY A 634 -44.70 -26.87 21.58
CA GLY A 634 -46.13 -27.14 21.37
C GLY A 634 -46.52 -27.59 19.95
N ASN A 635 -45.58 -27.78 19.02
CA ASN A 635 -45.86 -28.33 17.70
C ASN A 635 -45.86 -29.87 17.73
N ALA A 636 -46.92 -30.51 17.24
CA ALA A 636 -47.02 -31.97 17.14
C ALA A 636 -45.87 -32.61 16.31
N ASN A 637 -45.33 -31.85 15.35
CA ASN A 637 -44.20 -32.26 14.51
C ASN A 637 -42.87 -31.60 14.94
N ALA A 638 -42.71 -31.25 16.22
CA ALA A 638 -41.56 -30.49 16.71
C ALA A 638 -40.21 -31.16 16.38
N ALA A 639 -40.08 -32.47 16.55
CA ALA A 639 -38.84 -33.20 16.25
C ALA A 639 -38.43 -33.08 14.78
N ARG A 640 -39.36 -33.32 13.85
CA ARG A 640 -39.13 -33.20 12.40
C ARG A 640 -38.82 -31.76 12.00
N THR A 641 -39.57 -30.81 12.52
CA THR A 641 -39.39 -29.38 12.25
C THR A 641 -38.03 -28.89 12.74
N THR A 642 -37.62 -29.33 13.94
CA THR A 642 -36.31 -29.02 14.53
C THR A 642 -35.18 -29.65 13.73
N LEU A 643 -35.30 -30.91 13.33
CA LEU A 643 -34.28 -31.59 12.54
C LEU A 643 -34.06 -30.90 11.19
N ILE A 644 -35.14 -30.56 10.49
CA ILE A 644 -35.07 -29.85 9.21
C ILE A 644 -34.49 -28.44 9.40
N GLY A 645 -34.95 -27.69 10.38
CA GLY A 645 -34.41 -26.36 10.67
C GLY A 645 -32.92 -26.39 11.02
N ALA A 646 -32.50 -27.39 11.80
CA ALA A 646 -31.10 -27.59 12.16
C ALA A 646 -30.25 -27.95 10.94
N ALA A 647 -30.74 -28.82 10.05
CA ALA A 647 -30.06 -29.16 8.81
C ALA A 647 -29.86 -27.92 7.92
N LEU A 648 -30.88 -27.07 7.76
CA LEU A 648 -30.77 -25.84 6.97
C LEU A 648 -29.77 -24.83 7.56
N LEU A 649 -29.75 -24.66 8.88
CA LEU A 649 -28.89 -23.70 9.55
C LEU A 649 -27.44 -24.19 9.66
N LEU A 650 -27.23 -25.42 10.12
CA LEU A 650 -25.88 -25.99 10.32
C LEU A 650 -25.16 -26.28 9.00
N ALA A 651 -25.90 -26.62 7.94
CA ALA A 651 -25.33 -26.83 6.61
C ALA A 651 -25.39 -25.55 5.74
N ASN A 652 -25.62 -24.37 6.33
CA ASN A 652 -25.78 -23.13 5.57
C ASN A 652 -24.55 -22.87 4.68
N ALA A 653 -24.73 -22.96 3.37
CA ALA A 653 -23.63 -22.85 2.40
C ALA A 653 -22.84 -21.54 2.54
N GLY A 654 -23.52 -20.42 2.77
CA GLY A 654 -22.88 -19.11 2.92
C GLY A 654 -21.97 -19.04 4.13
N LEU A 655 -22.42 -19.54 5.28
CA LEU A 655 -21.63 -19.59 6.49
C LEU A 655 -20.41 -20.52 6.32
N LEU A 656 -20.60 -21.68 5.68
CA LEU A 656 -19.51 -22.61 5.39
C LEU A 656 -18.44 -21.99 4.47
N MET A 657 -18.86 -21.25 3.44
CA MET A 657 -17.95 -20.53 2.54
C MET A 657 -17.16 -19.44 3.28
N VAL A 658 -17.83 -18.65 4.11
CA VAL A 658 -17.21 -17.49 4.76
C VAL A 658 -16.28 -17.91 5.91
N ASP A 659 -16.67 -18.89 6.73
CA ASP A 659 -15.90 -19.24 7.92
C ASP A 659 -14.84 -20.32 7.64
N HIS A 660 -15.19 -21.38 6.90
CA HIS A 660 -14.29 -22.54 6.72
C HIS A 660 -13.48 -22.51 5.43
N ILE A 661 -13.84 -21.68 4.44
CA ILE A 661 -13.03 -21.48 3.23
C ILE A 661 -12.29 -20.15 3.36
N HIS A 662 -13.03 -19.04 3.47
CA HIS A 662 -12.49 -17.68 3.53
C HIS A 662 -11.84 -17.30 4.87
N PHE A 663 -12.12 -18.04 5.95
CA PHE A 663 -11.55 -17.86 7.29
C PHE A 663 -12.09 -16.66 8.07
N GLN A 664 -13.18 -16.88 8.82
CA GLN A 664 -13.81 -15.89 9.69
C GLN A 664 -14.50 -16.59 10.88
N TYR A 665 -14.79 -15.82 11.93
CA TYR A 665 -15.54 -16.30 13.11
C TYR A 665 -17.03 -15.88 13.08
N ASN A 666 -17.70 -15.88 11.92
CA ASN A 666 -19.09 -15.41 11.88
C ASN A 666 -20.07 -16.39 12.53
N GLY A 667 -19.82 -17.69 12.50
CA GLY A 667 -20.64 -18.72 13.11
C GLY A 667 -20.69 -18.54 14.62
N PHE A 668 -19.55 -18.32 15.28
CA PHE A 668 -19.48 -17.88 16.67
C PHE A 668 -20.37 -16.64 16.94
N LEU A 669 -20.21 -15.57 16.16
CA LEU A 669 -20.95 -14.32 16.36
C LEU A 669 -22.45 -14.47 16.12
N PHE A 670 -22.86 -15.16 15.05
CA PHE A 670 -24.25 -15.50 14.80
C PHE A 670 -24.79 -16.45 15.87
N GLY A 671 -23.96 -17.32 16.44
CA GLY A 671 -24.33 -18.16 17.59
C GLY A 671 -24.72 -17.32 18.79
N VAL A 672 -23.94 -16.29 19.13
CA VAL A 672 -24.29 -15.33 20.19
C VAL A 672 -25.58 -14.58 19.85
N LEU A 673 -25.77 -14.15 18.59
CA LEU A 673 -27.03 -13.55 18.13
C LEU A 673 -28.21 -14.50 18.34
N LEU A 674 -28.08 -15.77 17.94
CA LEU A 674 -29.14 -16.77 18.06
C LEU A 674 -29.40 -17.15 19.52
N LEU A 675 -28.38 -17.19 20.38
CA LEU A 675 -28.59 -17.36 21.82
C LEU A 675 -29.39 -16.19 22.41
N SER A 676 -29.13 -14.95 21.97
CA SER A 676 -29.90 -13.77 22.35
C SER A 676 -31.34 -13.86 21.87
N VAL A 677 -31.56 -14.17 20.58
CA VAL A 677 -32.90 -14.35 20.00
C VAL A 677 -33.64 -15.48 20.73
N GLY A 678 -33.00 -16.62 20.96
CA GLY A 678 -33.57 -17.75 21.69
C GLY A 678 -33.98 -17.41 23.11
N ALA A 679 -33.17 -16.64 23.83
CA ALA A 679 -33.53 -16.15 25.17
C ALA A 679 -34.79 -15.26 25.13
N LEU A 680 -34.94 -14.41 24.11
CA LEU A 680 -36.12 -13.57 23.94
C LEU A 680 -37.36 -14.39 23.57
N LEU A 681 -37.21 -15.40 22.70
CA LEU A 681 -38.28 -16.34 22.35
C LEU A 681 -38.76 -17.16 23.57
N GLU A 682 -37.87 -17.45 24.51
CA GLU A 682 -38.18 -18.09 25.80
C GLU A 682 -38.69 -17.09 26.87
N ASN A 683 -39.01 -15.85 26.48
CA ASN A 683 -39.47 -14.78 27.35
C ASN A 683 -38.47 -14.41 28.48
N ARG A 684 -37.17 -14.42 28.18
CA ARG A 684 -36.08 -13.98 29.07
C ARG A 684 -35.40 -12.70 28.54
N PRO A 685 -36.07 -11.54 28.62
CA PRO A 685 -35.63 -10.32 27.96
C PRO A 685 -34.29 -9.76 28.47
N LEU A 686 -34.02 -9.84 29.78
CA LEU A 686 -32.73 -9.38 30.33
C LEU A 686 -31.55 -10.27 29.87
N GLN A 687 -31.76 -11.58 29.76
CA GLN A 687 -30.73 -12.50 29.24
C GLN A 687 -30.47 -12.22 27.75
N SER A 688 -31.52 -11.93 26.97
CA SER A 688 -31.39 -11.50 25.59
C SER A 688 -30.61 -10.18 25.47
N ALA A 689 -30.97 -9.16 26.27
CA ALA A 689 -30.27 -7.88 26.28
C ALA A 689 -28.79 -8.02 26.64
N LEU A 690 -28.46 -8.85 27.63
CA LEU A 690 -27.09 -9.18 28.01
C LEU A 690 -26.32 -9.77 26.83
N LEU A 691 -26.84 -10.82 26.20
CA LEU A 691 -26.18 -11.51 25.09
C LEU A 691 -26.04 -10.61 23.86
N PHE A 692 -27.04 -9.78 23.56
CA PHE A 692 -26.96 -8.83 22.46
C PHE A 692 -25.97 -7.68 22.74
N ALA A 693 -25.89 -7.18 23.98
CA ALA A 693 -24.88 -6.22 24.37
C ALA A 693 -23.46 -6.81 24.24
N VAL A 694 -23.27 -8.07 24.66
CA VAL A 694 -22.01 -8.81 24.45
C VAL A 694 -21.69 -8.90 22.96
N LEU A 695 -22.67 -9.24 22.11
CA LEU A 695 -22.48 -9.30 20.66
C LEU A 695 -22.05 -7.97 20.05
N LEU A 696 -22.65 -6.85 20.45
CA LEU A 696 -22.24 -5.52 19.98
C LEU A 696 -20.78 -5.19 20.36
N ASN A 697 -20.33 -5.70 21.51
CA ASN A 697 -18.96 -5.55 22.00
C ASN A 697 -18.00 -6.59 21.39
N LEU A 698 -18.51 -7.65 20.75
CA LEU A 698 -17.72 -8.59 19.93
C LEU A 698 -17.60 -8.09 18.48
N LYS A 699 -18.65 -7.52 17.91
CA LYS A 699 -18.62 -6.94 16.57
C LYS A 699 -19.66 -5.84 16.44
N HIS A 700 -19.20 -4.60 16.28
CA HIS A 700 -20.07 -3.42 16.25
C HIS A 700 -21.04 -3.41 15.05
N ILE A 701 -20.77 -4.18 13.99
CA ILE A 701 -21.64 -4.30 12.81
C ILE A 701 -23.08 -4.74 13.14
N PHE A 702 -23.30 -5.45 14.25
CA PHE A 702 -24.64 -5.85 14.71
C PHE A 702 -25.51 -4.67 15.19
N ILE A 703 -24.96 -3.44 15.21
CA ILE A 703 -25.74 -2.22 15.44
C ILE A 703 -26.88 -2.07 14.43
N TYR A 704 -26.77 -2.67 13.24
CA TYR A 704 -27.81 -2.69 12.20
C TYR A 704 -29.16 -3.22 12.69
N VAL A 705 -29.15 -4.15 13.65
CA VAL A 705 -30.39 -4.77 14.19
C VAL A 705 -30.73 -4.26 15.59
N ALA A 706 -29.92 -3.39 16.18
CA ALA A 706 -30.14 -2.81 17.50
C ALA A 706 -31.46 -2.04 17.65
N PRO A 707 -31.97 -1.28 16.64
CA PRO A 707 -33.26 -0.62 16.74
C PRO A 707 -34.41 -1.58 17.04
N VAL A 708 -34.35 -2.81 16.53
CA VAL A 708 -35.36 -3.85 16.77
C VAL A 708 -35.37 -4.29 18.24
N TYR A 709 -34.18 -4.54 18.80
CA TYR A 709 -34.02 -4.88 20.22
C TYR A 709 -34.51 -3.76 21.14
N MET A 710 -34.13 -2.51 20.84
CA MET A 710 -34.53 -1.35 21.62
C MET A 710 -36.06 -1.21 21.67
N VAL A 711 -36.71 -1.22 20.51
CA VAL A 711 -38.17 -1.10 20.38
C VAL A 711 -38.88 -2.26 21.08
N TYR A 712 -38.38 -3.49 20.88
CA TYR A 712 -38.97 -4.67 21.50
C TYR A 712 -38.88 -4.63 23.03
N LEU A 713 -37.69 -4.39 23.58
CA LEU A 713 -37.46 -4.41 25.03
C LEU A 713 -38.20 -3.26 25.71
N LEU A 714 -38.18 -2.06 25.10
CA LEU A 714 -38.95 -0.93 25.62
C LEU A 714 -40.45 -1.26 25.66
N ARG A 715 -41.01 -1.74 24.54
CA ARG A 715 -42.46 -1.97 24.44
C ARG A 715 -42.93 -3.17 25.26
N PHE A 716 -42.23 -4.29 25.17
CA PHE A 716 -42.72 -5.58 25.66
C PHE A 716 -42.13 -6.00 27.00
N TYR A 717 -40.98 -5.47 27.41
CA TYR A 717 -40.43 -5.70 28.75
C TYR A 717 -40.71 -4.52 29.69
N CYS A 718 -40.37 -3.29 29.29
CA CYS A 718 -40.52 -2.13 30.17
C CYS A 718 -41.98 -1.68 30.31
N LEU A 719 -42.80 -1.73 29.24
CA LEU A 719 -44.17 -1.17 29.25
C LEU A 719 -45.31 -2.19 29.38
N ARG A 720 -45.21 -3.40 28.79
CA ARG A 720 -46.33 -4.38 28.68
C ARG A 720 -47.03 -4.72 29.99
N ASP A 721 -46.26 -4.99 31.04
CA ASP A 721 -46.75 -5.49 32.34
C ASP A 721 -46.35 -4.55 33.48
N SER A 722 -46.29 -3.24 33.22
CA SER A 722 -45.98 -2.25 34.24
C SER A 722 -47.27 -1.56 34.66
N GLY A 723 -47.74 -1.85 35.87
CA GLY A 723 -48.97 -1.28 36.42
C GLY A 723 -48.86 0.20 36.77
N SER A 724 -47.64 0.75 36.77
CA SER A 724 -47.36 2.18 36.97
C SER A 724 -46.09 2.63 36.22
N ALA A 725 -45.95 3.94 36.02
CA ALA A 725 -44.75 4.54 35.44
C ALA A 725 -43.48 4.23 36.27
N ALA A 726 -43.60 4.15 37.60
CA ALA A 726 -42.49 3.79 38.49
C ALA A 726 -41.98 2.37 38.23
N GLN A 727 -42.89 1.39 38.02
CA GLN A 727 -42.49 0.02 37.69
C GLN A 727 -41.82 -0.07 36.31
N ALA A 728 -42.31 0.69 35.34
CA ALA A 728 -41.68 0.79 34.02
C ALA A 728 -40.26 1.36 34.11
N LEU A 729 -40.07 2.41 34.92
CA LEU A 729 -38.77 3.01 35.19
C LEU A 729 -37.80 2.03 35.85
N VAL A 730 -38.25 1.24 36.84
CA VAL A 730 -37.41 0.20 37.48
C VAL A 730 -36.95 -0.84 36.45
N LYS A 731 -37.83 -1.30 35.55
CA LYS A 731 -37.45 -2.24 34.49
C LYS A 731 -36.48 -1.60 33.50
N LEU A 732 -36.66 -0.32 33.15
CA LEU A 732 -35.75 0.42 32.30
C LEU A 732 -34.36 0.57 32.95
N ILE A 733 -34.30 0.87 34.24
CA ILE A 733 -33.03 0.93 35.00
C ILE A 733 -32.36 -0.44 34.99
N LYS A 734 -33.08 -1.53 35.28
CA LYS A 734 -32.53 -2.89 35.21
C LYS A 734 -31.93 -3.21 33.85
N LEU A 735 -32.64 -2.86 32.77
CA LEU A 735 -32.15 -3.04 31.40
C LEU A 735 -30.90 -2.19 31.15
N GLY A 736 -30.93 -0.91 31.55
CA GLY A 736 -29.81 0.02 31.44
C GLY A 736 -28.57 -0.49 32.18
N THR A 737 -28.71 -1.00 33.41
CA THR A 737 -27.62 -1.58 34.19
C THR A 737 -26.97 -2.78 33.48
N VAL A 738 -27.76 -3.65 32.83
CA VAL A 738 -27.22 -4.78 32.07
C VAL A 738 -26.38 -4.29 30.88
N VAL A 739 -26.92 -3.36 30.09
CA VAL A 739 -26.23 -2.85 28.89
C VAL A 739 -24.99 -2.05 29.25
N LEU A 740 -25.11 -1.10 30.19
CA LEU A 740 -24.01 -0.27 30.67
C LEU A 740 -22.93 -1.11 31.37
N GLY A 741 -23.33 -2.12 32.14
CA GLY A 741 -22.39 -3.03 32.78
C GLY A 741 -21.53 -3.79 31.77
N VAL A 742 -22.13 -4.28 30.68
CA VAL A 742 -21.38 -4.92 29.59
C VAL A 742 -20.44 -3.94 28.89
N CYS A 743 -20.92 -2.74 28.55
CA CYS A 743 -20.08 -1.72 27.92
C CYS A 743 -18.93 -1.28 28.83
N LEU A 744 -19.16 -1.16 30.15
CA LEU A 744 -18.12 -0.83 31.12
C LEU A 744 -17.07 -1.94 31.24
N LEU A 745 -17.48 -3.21 31.22
CA LEU A 745 -16.54 -4.34 31.23
C LEU A 745 -15.70 -4.42 29.95
N SER A 746 -16.28 -4.01 28.81
CA SER A 746 -15.61 -4.03 27.51
C SER A 746 -14.68 -2.83 27.34
N PHE A 747 -15.21 -1.61 27.42
CA PHE A 747 -14.49 -0.37 27.12
C PHE A 747 -13.81 0.25 28.34
N GLY A 748 -14.23 -0.09 29.56
CA GLY A 748 -13.68 0.47 30.80
C GLY A 748 -12.15 0.32 30.94
N PRO A 749 -11.57 -0.86 30.64
CA PRO A 749 -10.11 -1.03 30.63
C PRO A 749 -9.37 -0.14 29.61
N PHE A 750 -10.09 0.49 28.67
CA PHE A 750 -9.55 1.35 27.61
C PHE A 750 -10.00 2.81 27.77
N TYR A 751 -10.40 3.25 28.98
CA TYR A 751 -11.00 4.59 29.18
C TYR A 751 -10.09 5.74 28.70
N GLU A 752 -8.76 5.61 28.81
CA GLU A 752 -7.78 6.60 28.32
C GLU A 752 -7.57 6.56 26.80
N HIS A 753 -8.03 5.50 26.14
CA HIS A 753 -7.78 5.21 24.73
C HIS A 753 -9.06 5.20 23.89
N ILE A 754 -10.20 5.62 24.45
CA ILE A 754 -11.50 5.62 23.77
C ILE A 754 -11.46 6.36 22.41
N PRO A 755 -10.84 7.54 22.25
CA PRO A 755 -10.79 8.20 20.95
C PRO A 755 -10.09 7.37 19.87
N GLN A 756 -8.94 6.76 20.20
CA GLN A 756 -8.19 5.88 19.30
C GLN A 756 -9.01 4.65 18.92
N LEU A 757 -9.62 4.02 19.91
CA LEU A 757 -10.43 2.83 19.72
C LEU A 757 -11.64 3.13 18.82
N LEU A 758 -12.37 4.22 19.07
CA LEU A 758 -13.50 4.63 18.22
C LEU A 758 -13.08 4.94 16.78
N ALA A 759 -11.91 5.54 16.58
CA ALA A 759 -11.36 5.80 15.25
C ALA A 759 -11.03 4.50 14.49
N ARG A 760 -10.65 3.42 15.19
CA ARG A 760 -10.44 2.09 14.61
C ARG A 760 -11.75 1.38 14.27
N LEU A 761 -12.75 1.43 15.17
CA LEU A 761 -14.04 0.78 14.95
C LEU A 761 -14.84 1.42 13.82
N PHE A 762 -14.74 2.75 13.65
CA PHE A 762 -15.52 3.49 12.66
C PHE A 762 -14.62 4.28 11.68
N PRO A 763 -13.91 3.60 10.76
CA PRO A 763 -13.04 4.26 9.80
C PRO A 763 -13.86 4.88 8.66
N PHE A 764 -14.32 6.13 8.83
CA PHE A 764 -15.16 6.85 7.86
C PHE A 764 -14.50 7.17 6.50
N LYS A 765 -13.23 6.81 6.31
CA LYS A 765 -12.49 7.02 5.05
C LYS A 765 -12.85 6.02 3.94
N ARG A 766 -13.75 5.04 4.21
CA ARG A 766 -14.15 4.00 3.25
C ARG A 766 -15.55 4.29 2.69
N GLY A 767 -15.68 4.47 1.38
CA GLY A 767 -16.88 4.98 0.69
C GLY A 767 -17.95 3.93 0.32
N LEU A 768 -18.98 4.38 -0.42
CA LEU A 768 -20.14 3.61 -0.91
C LEU A 768 -19.80 2.35 -1.74
N THR A 769 -18.64 2.36 -2.38
CA THR A 769 -18.13 1.28 -3.23
C THR A 769 -16.78 0.82 -2.72
N HIS A 770 -16.77 -0.35 -2.08
CA HIS A 770 -15.54 -1.08 -1.80
C HIS A 770 -15.16 -1.95 -3.00
N ALA A 771 -13.92 -2.47 -3.01
CA ALA A 771 -13.27 -3.23 -4.09
C ALA A 771 -14.02 -4.46 -4.64
N TYR A 772 -15.12 -4.87 -4.02
CA TYR A 772 -15.97 -5.98 -4.47
C TYR A 772 -17.41 -5.51 -4.32
N TRP A 773 -18.14 -5.47 -5.43
CA TRP A 773 -19.42 -4.79 -5.46
C TRP A 773 -20.45 -5.61 -4.65
N ALA A 774 -20.60 -5.30 -3.37
CA ALA A 774 -21.67 -5.87 -2.55
C ALA A 774 -23.02 -5.64 -3.25
N PRO A 775 -23.92 -6.65 -3.32
CA PRO A 775 -25.16 -6.55 -4.08
C PRO A 775 -26.22 -5.71 -3.37
N ASN A 776 -25.95 -4.42 -3.20
CA ASN A 776 -26.77 -3.46 -2.48
C ASN A 776 -27.42 -2.44 -3.42
N PHE A 777 -28.17 -1.47 -2.87
CA PHE A 777 -28.82 -0.44 -3.68
C PHE A 777 -27.81 0.42 -4.46
N TRP A 778 -26.63 0.66 -3.87
CA TRP A 778 -25.59 1.48 -4.48
C TRP A 778 -24.98 0.83 -5.72
N ALA A 779 -24.90 -0.51 -5.79
CA ALA A 779 -24.50 -1.20 -7.02
C ALA A 779 -25.43 -0.86 -8.20
N LEU A 780 -26.74 -0.77 -7.96
CA LEU A 780 -27.73 -0.38 -8.96
C LEU A 780 -27.59 1.11 -9.32
N TYR A 781 -27.46 1.96 -8.30
CA TYR A 781 -27.34 3.41 -8.46
C TYR A 781 -26.10 3.80 -9.27
N ASN A 782 -24.95 3.19 -8.97
CA ASN A 782 -23.69 3.45 -9.66
C ASN A 782 -23.69 2.89 -11.09
N THR A 783 -24.34 1.74 -11.31
CA THR A 783 -24.52 1.20 -12.66
C THR A 783 -25.41 2.11 -13.51
N ALA A 784 -26.48 2.66 -12.92
CA ALA A 784 -27.34 3.63 -13.58
C ALA A 784 -26.60 4.93 -13.91
N ASP A 785 -25.81 5.46 -12.97
CA ASP A 785 -24.95 6.64 -13.19
C ASP A 785 -23.99 6.42 -14.37
N LYS A 786 -23.33 5.27 -14.40
CA LYS A 786 -22.39 4.91 -15.48
C LYS A 786 -23.10 4.75 -16.82
N ALA A 787 -24.26 4.10 -16.86
CA ALA A 787 -25.05 3.95 -18.08
C ALA A 787 -25.52 5.32 -18.62
N LEU A 788 -25.95 6.21 -17.74
CA LEU A 788 -26.36 7.57 -18.10
C LEU A 788 -25.17 8.41 -18.59
N ALA A 789 -24.01 8.30 -17.94
CA ALA A 789 -22.81 9.02 -18.35
C ALA A 789 -22.37 8.64 -19.77
N VAL A 790 -22.42 7.33 -20.08
CA VAL A 790 -22.15 6.81 -21.44
C VAL A 790 -23.19 7.32 -22.44
N ALA A 791 -24.48 7.26 -22.09
CA ALA A 791 -25.55 7.72 -22.97
C ALA A 791 -25.49 9.24 -23.27
N LEU A 792 -24.97 10.03 -22.34
CA LEU A 792 -24.83 11.49 -22.44
C LEU A 792 -23.46 11.94 -22.95
N GLY A 793 -22.56 11.01 -23.30
CA GLY A 793 -21.21 11.33 -23.78
C GLY A 793 -20.34 12.09 -22.78
N ARG A 794 -20.61 11.95 -21.47
CA ARG A 794 -19.82 12.63 -20.42
C ARG A 794 -18.56 11.82 -20.07
N SER A 795 -17.45 12.51 -19.87
CA SER A 795 -16.21 11.86 -19.41
C SER A 795 -16.44 11.27 -18.02
N THR A 796 -16.15 9.98 -17.88
CA THR A 796 -16.23 9.25 -16.60
C THR A 796 -14.85 9.15 -15.97
N ALA A 797 -14.09 10.25 -15.99
CA ALA A 797 -12.77 10.31 -15.36
C ALA A 797 -12.91 10.00 -13.86
N GLY A 798 -12.50 8.80 -13.45
CA GLY A 798 -12.68 8.25 -12.09
C GLY A 798 -13.64 7.05 -11.95
N SER A 799 -14.13 6.48 -13.06
CA SER A 799 -15.22 5.49 -13.06
C SER A 799 -14.89 4.15 -12.38
N ALA A 800 -15.22 4.00 -11.09
CA ALA A 800 -15.71 2.79 -10.38
C ALA A 800 -15.04 1.41 -10.61
N THR A 801 -13.91 1.33 -11.31
CA THR A 801 -13.32 0.09 -11.84
C THR A 801 -11.96 -0.22 -11.24
N SER A 802 -11.36 0.70 -10.48
CA SER A 802 -10.04 0.51 -9.90
C SER A 802 -10.02 -0.32 -8.61
N GLY A 803 -11.20 -0.73 -8.08
CA GLY A 803 -11.27 -1.43 -6.80
C GLY A 803 -10.70 -0.65 -5.60
N LEU A 804 -10.28 0.60 -5.78
CA LEU A 804 -9.68 1.41 -4.73
C LEU A 804 -10.76 2.13 -3.93
N VAL A 805 -10.61 2.08 -2.61
CA VAL A 805 -11.39 2.86 -1.65
C VAL A 805 -11.15 4.36 -1.89
N GLN A 806 -12.10 5.02 -2.56
CA GLN A 806 -12.15 6.46 -2.76
C GLN A 806 -13.56 6.99 -2.50
N THR A 807 -13.68 8.26 -2.15
CA THR A 807 -14.96 8.99 -2.15
C THR A 807 -15.42 9.12 -3.59
N PHE A 808 -16.48 8.38 -3.95
CA PHE A 808 -17.01 8.35 -5.30
C PHE A 808 -17.86 9.60 -5.56
N GLU A 809 -17.51 10.37 -6.59
CA GLU A 809 -18.39 11.39 -7.16
C GLU A 809 -19.08 10.83 -8.39
N HIS A 810 -20.40 10.91 -8.40
CA HIS A 810 -21.26 10.43 -9.49
C HIS A 810 -21.18 11.40 -10.68
N ALA A 811 -21.11 10.86 -11.90
CA ALA A 811 -20.91 11.66 -13.12
C ALA A 811 -22.20 12.37 -13.61
N VAL A 812 -23.36 11.79 -13.29
CA VAL A 812 -24.68 12.30 -13.72
C VAL A 812 -25.64 12.39 -12.55
N LEU A 813 -25.72 11.34 -11.73
CA LEU A 813 -26.57 11.28 -10.56
C LEU A 813 -25.98 12.11 -9.40
N PRO A 814 -26.80 12.52 -8.41
CA PRO A 814 -26.28 13.21 -7.23
C PRO A 814 -25.31 12.38 -6.40
N SER A 815 -24.15 12.96 -6.06
CA SER A 815 -23.21 12.36 -5.11
C SER A 815 -23.85 12.19 -3.73
N ILE A 816 -23.72 10.99 -3.17
CA ILE A 816 -24.34 10.62 -1.90
C ILE A 816 -23.31 10.70 -0.77
N SER A 817 -23.66 11.37 0.33
CA SER A 817 -22.79 11.50 1.51
C SER A 817 -23.11 10.46 2.60
N PRO A 818 -22.19 10.18 3.55
CA PRO A 818 -22.46 9.28 4.68
C PRO A 818 -23.71 9.68 5.46
N ALA A 819 -23.91 10.98 5.68
CA ALA A 819 -25.09 11.50 6.38
C ALA A 819 -26.40 11.16 5.65
N VAL A 820 -26.42 11.27 4.31
CA VAL A 820 -27.59 10.91 3.51
C VAL A 820 -27.89 9.43 3.62
N THR A 821 -26.87 8.56 3.51
CA THR A 821 -27.09 7.10 3.67
C THR A 821 -27.57 6.71 5.05
N PHE A 822 -27.07 7.36 6.10
CA PHE A 822 -27.51 7.15 7.47
C PHE A 822 -28.98 7.54 7.64
N ALA A 823 -29.36 8.71 7.14
CA ALA A 823 -30.74 9.18 7.15
C ALA A 823 -31.67 8.24 6.35
N LEU A 824 -31.28 7.86 5.13
CA LEU A 824 -32.03 6.96 4.27
C LEU A 824 -32.23 5.58 4.93
N THR A 825 -31.17 5.03 5.51
CA THR A 825 -31.23 3.76 6.25
C THR A 825 -32.21 3.86 7.42
N GLY A 826 -32.12 4.93 8.23
CA GLY A 826 -33.02 5.16 9.35
C GLY A 826 -34.49 5.27 8.91
N LEU A 827 -34.76 6.08 7.88
CA LEU A 827 -36.11 6.26 7.32
C LEU A 827 -36.67 4.95 6.76
N ALA A 828 -35.86 4.17 6.04
CA ALA A 828 -36.25 2.88 5.49
C ALA A 828 -36.50 1.81 6.56
N MET A 829 -35.95 1.95 7.77
CA MET A 829 -36.26 1.07 8.91
C MET A 829 -37.58 1.42 9.59
N LEU A 830 -38.04 2.68 9.52
CA LEU A 830 -39.20 3.17 10.28
C LEU A 830 -40.45 2.30 10.13
N PRO A 831 -40.88 1.85 8.94
CA PRO A 831 -42.10 1.06 8.83
C PRO A 831 -42.00 -0.27 9.61
N THR A 832 -40.83 -0.89 9.65
CA THR A 832 -40.59 -2.14 10.38
C THR A 832 -40.70 -1.94 11.88
N VAL A 833 -39.99 -0.94 12.41
CA VAL A 833 -39.99 -0.65 13.86
C VAL A 833 -41.34 -0.10 14.33
N ALA A 834 -42.01 0.72 13.52
CA ALA A 834 -43.35 1.21 13.80
C ALA A 834 -44.37 0.07 13.84
N LYS A 835 -44.28 -0.88 12.89
CA LYS A 835 -45.12 -2.08 12.91
C LYS A 835 -44.88 -2.90 14.17
N LEU A 836 -43.62 -3.12 14.56
CA LEU A 836 -43.29 -3.85 15.79
C LEU A 836 -43.84 -3.17 17.05
N TRP A 837 -43.75 -1.84 17.14
CA TRP A 837 -44.31 -1.04 18.23
C TRP A 837 -45.85 -1.12 18.30
N SER A 838 -46.51 -1.16 17.13
CA SER A 838 -47.96 -1.21 17.00
C SER A 838 -48.58 -2.56 17.38
N LEU A 839 -47.78 -3.62 17.56
CA LEU A 839 -48.30 -4.92 17.97
C LEU A 839 -48.95 -4.85 19.36
N LYS A 840 -50.09 -5.54 19.50
CA LYS A 840 -50.86 -5.55 20.75
C LYS A 840 -50.06 -6.25 21.86
N THR A 841 -50.12 -5.72 23.08
CA THR A 841 -49.53 -6.34 24.28
C THR A 841 -50.18 -7.69 24.63
N THR A 842 -51.35 -8.00 24.08
CA THR A 842 -52.02 -9.31 24.24
C THR A 842 -51.55 -10.36 23.24
N THR A 843 -50.65 -10.03 22.31
CA THR A 843 -50.11 -10.97 21.31
C THR A 843 -49.38 -12.12 22.00
N SER A 844 -49.59 -13.36 21.51
CA SER A 844 -48.92 -14.54 22.07
C SER A 844 -47.39 -14.42 21.97
N PRO A 845 -46.62 -14.94 22.94
CA PRO A 845 -45.16 -14.84 22.93
C PRO A 845 -44.51 -15.40 21.67
N ILE A 846 -45.03 -16.50 21.11
CA ILE A 846 -44.50 -17.13 19.90
C ILE A 846 -44.71 -16.25 18.66
N THR A 847 -45.91 -15.69 18.48
CA THR A 847 -46.21 -14.80 17.34
C THR A 847 -45.40 -13.51 17.45
N LEU A 848 -45.32 -12.94 18.65
CA LEU A 848 -44.49 -11.78 18.94
C LEU A 848 -43.00 -12.06 18.64
N GLY A 849 -42.51 -13.23 19.04
CA GLY A 849 -41.16 -13.72 18.75
C GLY A 849 -40.88 -13.87 17.26
N ARG A 850 -41.81 -14.43 16.48
CA ARG A 850 -41.69 -14.50 15.01
C ARG A 850 -41.62 -13.11 14.40
N CYS A 851 -42.50 -12.18 14.81
CA CYS A 851 -42.47 -10.80 14.34
C CYS A 851 -41.15 -10.09 14.68
N PHE A 852 -40.59 -10.36 15.86
CA PHE A 852 -39.27 -9.85 16.26
C PHE A 852 -38.16 -10.35 15.32
N VAL A 853 -38.10 -11.65 15.03
CA VAL A 853 -37.11 -12.21 14.09
C VAL A 853 -37.31 -11.66 12.68
N ARG A 854 -38.55 -11.50 12.21
CA ARG A 854 -38.84 -10.84 10.91
C ARG A 854 -38.34 -9.39 10.88
N ALA A 855 -38.49 -8.65 11.98
CA ALA A 855 -37.98 -7.30 12.09
C ALA A 855 -36.44 -7.26 12.08
N ILE A 856 -35.75 -8.23 12.72
CA ILE A 856 -34.29 -8.39 12.60
C ILE A 856 -33.88 -8.56 11.14
N VAL A 857 -34.55 -9.47 10.41
CA VAL A 857 -34.29 -9.72 8.98
C VAL A 857 -34.46 -8.43 8.16
N LEU A 858 -35.56 -7.71 8.37
CA LEU A 858 -35.87 -6.49 7.62
C LEU A 858 -34.90 -5.34 7.93
N CYS A 859 -34.59 -5.06 9.20
CA CYS A 859 -33.61 -4.03 9.56
C CYS A 859 -32.21 -4.39 9.08
N GLY A 860 -31.78 -5.66 9.23
CA GLY A 860 -30.50 -6.12 8.68
C GLY A 860 -30.43 -5.93 7.16
N CYS A 861 -31.52 -6.23 6.45
CA CYS A 861 -31.61 -6.05 5.00
C CYS A 861 -31.63 -4.57 4.59
N THR A 862 -32.32 -3.71 5.35
CA THR A 862 -32.30 -2.25 5.14
C THR A 862 -30.89 -1.69 5.29
N SER A 863 -30.16 -2.06 6.35
CA SER A 863 -28.75 -1.66 6.52
C SER A 863 -27.85 -2.20 5.41
N PHE A 864 -28.09 -3.43 4.96
CA PHE A 864 -27.33 -4.02 3.85
C PHE A 864 -27.54 -3.27 2.54
N LEU A 865 -28.78 -2.87 2.24
CA LEU A 865 -29.13 -2.17 1.00
C LEU A 865 -28.65 -0.71 0.98
N PHE A 866 -28.85 0.03 2.08
CA PHE A 866 -28.69 1.49 2.10
C PHE A 866 -27.55 1.99 2.99
N GLY A 867 -26.79 1.10 3.64
CA GLY A 867 -25.67 1.48 4.49
C GLY A 867 -24.53 2.13 3.69
N TRP A 868 -23.79 3.04 4.33
CA TRP A 868 -22.63 3.72 3.73
C TRP A 868 -21.52 2.73 3.34
N HIS A 869 -21.23 1.79 4.24
CA HIS A 869 -20.15 0.82 4.09
C HIS A 869 -20.69 -0.56 4.41
N VAL A 870 -20.84 -1.40 3.38
CA VAL A 870 -21.40 -2.74 3.48
C VAL A 870 -20.54 -3.70 2.66
N HIS A 871 -20.21 -4.84 3.25
CA HIS A 871 -19.54 -5.95 2.56
C HIS A 871 -20.55 -7.02 2.15
N GLU A 872 -20.25 -7.76 1.08
CA GLU A 872 -21.03 -8.89 0.58
C GLU A 872 -21.34 -9.91 1.69
N LYS A 873 -20.38 -10.21 2.57
CA LYS A 873 -20.57 -11.13 3.71
C LYS A 873 -21.66 -10.71 4.71
N ALA A 874 -22.02 -9.42 4.76
CA ALA A 874 -23.06 -8.93 5.66
C ALA A 874 -24.46 -9.46 5.30
N ILE A 875 -24.67 -10.01 4.09
CA ILE A 875 -25.94 -10.65 3.69
C ILE A 875 -26.32 -11.83 4.61
N LEU A 876 -25.35 -12.47 5.26
CA LEU A 876 -25.59 -13.54 6.23
C LEU A 876 -26.35 -13.06 7.47
N MET A 877 -26.25 -11.77 7.83
CA MET A 877 -27.03 -11.18 8.92
C MET A 877 -28.54 -11.15 8.61
N VAL A 878 -28.90 -11.23 7.33
CA VAL A 878 -30.28 -11.34 6.85
C VAL A 878 -30.68 -12.81 6.71
N LEU A 879 -29.84 -13.60 6.03
CA LEU A 879 -30.17 -14.98 5.67
C LEU A 879 -30.26 -15.93 6.86
N VAL A 880 -29.35 -15.80 7.85
CA VAL A 880 -29.34 -16.70 9.01
C VAL A 880 -30.63 -16.57 9.82
N PRO A 881 -31.05 -15.37 10.29
CA PRO A 881 -32.32 -15.20 11.00
C PRO A 881 -33.56 -15.56 10.15
N LEU A 882 -33.53 -15.32 8.84
CA LEU A 882 -34.62 -15.71 7.93
C LEU A 882 -34.78 -17.24 7.89
N THR A 883 -33.67 -17.97 7.85
CA THR A 883 -33.66 -19.44 7.81
C THR A 883 -34.30 -20.06 9.05
N LEU A 884 -34.22 -19.41 10.23
CA LEU A 884 -34.94 -19.86 11.44
C LEU A 884 -36.46 -19.86 11.26
N LEU A 885 -37.00 -18.97 10.46
CA LEU A 885 -38.43 -18.84 10.24
C LEU A 885 -38.95 -19.79 9.16
N ALA A 886 -38.05 -20.33 8.32
CA ALA A 886 -38.38 -21.16 7.17
C ALA A 886 -39.26 -22.37 7.52
N THR A 887 -39.06 -22.97 8.69
CA THR A 887 -39.83 -24.16 9.09
C THR A 887 -41.22 -23.84 9.63
N GLY A 888 -41.49 -22.58 9.99
CA GLY A 888 -42.73 -22.15 10.64
C GLY A 888 -43.79 -21.59 9.70
N SER A 889 -43.40 -21.11 8.51
CA SER A 889 -44.32 -20.53 7.52
C SER A 889 -43.86 -20.83 6.11
N GLN A 890 -44.80 -21.19 5.23
CA GLN A 890 -44.52 -21.39 3.81
C GLN A 890 -43.99 -20.12 3.14
N GLN A 891 -44.43 -18.95 3.60
CA GLN A 891 -43.94 -17.68 3.07
C GLN A 891 -42.47 -17.45 3.43
N ASP A 892 -42.11 -17.70 4.70
CA ASP A 892 -40.72 -17.56 5.15
C ASP A 892 -39.84 -18.62 4.49
N ALA A 893 -40.36 -19.83 4.25
CA ALA A 893 -39.69 -20.89 3.49
C ALA A 893 -39.36 -20.46 2.06
N ARG A 894 -40.34 -19.93 1.33
CA ARG A 894 -40.16 -19.40 -0.03
C ARG A 894 -39.05 -18.35 -0.07
N TRP A 895 -39.10 -17.37 0.84
CA TRP A 895 -38.10 -16.31 0.87
C TRP A 895 -36.72 -16.79 1.34
N THR A 896 -36.67 -17.78 2.23
CA THR A 896 -35.40 -18.41 2.64
C THR A 896 -34.70 -19.04 1.46
N VAL A 897 -35.42 -19.77 0.60
CA VAL A 897 -34.79 -20.36 -0.59
C VAL A 897 -34.48 -19.29 -1.64
N PHE A 898 -35.40 -18.36 -1.92
CA PHE A 898 -35.16 -17.29 -2.90
C PHE A 898 -33.95 -16.44 -2.53
N LEU A 899 -33.95 -15.85 -1.32
CA LEU A 899 -32.83 -15.05 -0.84
C LEU A 899 -31.59 -15.91 -0.62
N GLY A 900 -31.74 -17.18 -0.22
CA GLY A 900 -30.63 -18.12 -0.09
C GLY A 900 -29.88 -18.30 -1.41
N VAL A 901 -30.58 -18.45 -2.54
CA VAL A 901 -29.93 -18.53 -3.86
C VAL A 901 -29.16 -17.24 -4.15
N VAL A 902 -29.82 -16.09 -4.03
CA VAL A 902 -29.22 -14.77 -4.30
C VAL A 902 -28.01 -14.49 -3.40
N ALA A 903 -28.16 -14.69 -2.10
CA ALA A 903 -27.15 -14.42 -1.09
C ALA A 903 -25.92 -15.32 -1.26
N HIS A 904 -26.10 -16.63 -1.45
CA HIS A 904 -24.98 -17.54 -1.64
C HIS A 904 -24.21 -17.26 -2.93
N TYR A 905 -24.91 -16.99 -4.04
CA TYR A 905 -24.26 -16.65 -5.30
C TYR A 905 -23.48 -15.33 -5.18
N SER A 906 -24.02 -14.35 -4.46
CA SER A 906 -23.33 -13.07 -4.22
C SER A 906 -22.02 -13.17 -3.43
N LEU A 907 -21.76 -14.30 -2.78
CA LEU A 907 -20.49 -14.58 -2.07
C LEU A 907 -19.45 -15.22 -2.99
N PHE A 908 -19.78 -15.61 -4.22
CA PHE A 908 -18.84 -16.26 -5.13
C PHE A 908 -17.61 -15.41 -5.46
N PRO A 909 -17.71 -14.07 -5.60
CA PRO A 909 -16.54 -13.21 -5.78
C PRO A 909 -15.53 -13.25 -4.63
N LEU A 910 -15.98 -13.55 -3.41
CA LEU A 910 -15.10 -13.73 -2.24
C LEU A 910 -14.13 -14.92 -2.43
N LEU A 911 -14.58 -15.94 -3.17
CA LEU A 911 -13.84 -17.15 -3.49
C LEU A 911 -13.39 -17.12 -4.95
N PHE A 912 -12.47 -16.19 -5.24
CA PHE A 912 -12.00 -15.90 -6.60
C PHE A 912 -11.07 -16.97 -7.19
N LYS A 913 -10.50 -17.86 -6.37
CA LYS A 913 -9.57 -18.89 -6.84
C LYS A 913 -10.28 -19.88 -7.78
N PRO A 914 -9.74 -20.13 -9.00
CA PRO A 914 -10.38 -21.03 -9.97
C PRO A 914 -10.63 -22.44 -9.43
N GLU A 915 -9.71 -22.98 -8.63
CA GLU A 915 -9.81 -24.29 -7.96
C GLU A 915 -11.00 -24.42 -7.01
N LEU A 916 -11.48 -23.30 -6.45
CA LEU A 916 -12.65 -23.28 -5.56
C LEU A 916 -13.97 -23.18 -6.33
N THR A 917 -13.93 -23.03 -7.66
CA THR A 917 -15.14 -22.86 -8.49
C THR A 917 -16.06 -24.07 -8.41
N LEU A 918 -15.51 -25.28 -8.53
CA LEU A 918 -16.29 -26.50 -8.38
C LEU A 918 -16.89 -26.61 -6.98
N VAL A 919 -16.12 -26.27 -5.94
CA VAL A 919 -16.55 -26.32 -4.55
C VAL A 919 -17.71 -25.36 -4.29
N LYS A 920 -17.59 -24.09 -4.69
CA LYS A 920 -18.64 -23.08 -4.45
C LYS A 920 -19.92 -23.37 -5.23
N ILE A 921 -19.81 -23.81 -6.49
CA ILE A 921 -20.98 -24.19 -7.32
C ILE A 921 -21.65 -25.43 -6.72
N SER A 922 -20.88 -26.47 -6.38
CA SER A 922 -21.42 -27.72 -5.82
C SER A 922 -22.12 -27.45 -4.49
N LEU A 923 -21.46 -26.72 -3.58
CA LEU A 923 -22.03 -26.36 -2.28
C LEU A 923 -23.34 -25.56 -2.44
N HIS A 924 -23.37 -24.61 -3.38
CA HIS A 924 -24.55 -23.80 -3.67
C HIS A 924 -25.72 -24.63 -4.22
N VAL A 925 -25.45 -25.46 -5.24
CA VAL A 925 -26.47 -26.30 -5.88
C VAL A 925 -27.00 -27.35 -4.90
N THR A 926 -26.12 -28.06 -4.20
CA THR A 926 -26.50 -29.09 -3.22
C THR A 926 -27.30 -28.50 -2.07
N TYR A 927 -26.86 -27.36 -1.51
CA TYR A 927 -27.62 -26.69 -0.45
C TYR A 927 -28.99 -26.21 -0.93
N THR A 928 -29.07 -25.65 -2.13
CA THR A 928 -30.34 -25.16 -2.71
C THR A 928 -31.30 -26.31 -2.96
N ALA A 929 -30.85 -27.38 -3.60
CA ALA A 929 -31.63 -28.58 -3.84
C ALA A 929 -32.10 -29.22 -2.52
N GLY A 930 -31.19 -29.39 -1.56
CA GLY A 930 -31.49 -29.88 -0.22
C GLY A 930 -32.53 -29.01 0.50
N SER A 931 -32.39 -27.69 0.42
CA SER A 931 -33.33 -26.75 1.03
C SER A 931 -34.73 -26.87 0.45
N VAL A 932 -34.85 -26.95 -0.88
CA VAL A 932 -36.14 -27.17 -1.56
C VAL A 932 -36.77 -28.50 -1.16
N LEU A 933 -35.99 -29.59 -1.16
CA LEU A 933 -36.47 -30.92 -0.79
C LEU A 933 -36.95 -30.96 0.66
N LEU A 934 -36.13 -30.49 1.60
CA LEU A 934 -36.44 -30.49 3.02
C LEU A 934 -37.63 -29.57 3.35
N LEU A 935 -37.76 -28.41 2.72
CA LEU A 935 -38.89 -27.51 2.97
C LEU A 935 -40.20 -28.02 2.34
N LYS A 936 -40.16 -28.75 1.21
CA LYS A 936 -41.33 -29.45 0.66
C LYS A 936 -41.85 -30.57 1.57
N LEU A 937 -41.01 -31.10 2.46
CA LEU A 937 -41.44 -32.06 3.49
C LEU A 937 -42.32 -31.42 4.58
N LEU A 938 -42.22 -30.11 4.78
CA LEU A 938 -42.96 -29.36 5.80
C LEU A 938 -44.14 -28.58 5.20
N HIS A 939 -43.96 -27.97 4.03
CA HIS A 939 -44.92 -27.07 3.41
C HIS A 939 -45.48 -27.65 2.11
N ARG A 940 -46.80 -27.53 1.90
CA ARG A 940 -47.48 -28.00 0.69
C ARG A 940 -47.65 -26.87 -0.33
N GLY A 941 -47.50 -27.17 -1.62
CA GLY A 941 -47.71 -26.23 -2.73
C GLY A 941 -46.43 -25.81 -3.45
N THR A 942 -46.57 -24.93 -4.45
CA THR A 942 -45.41 -24.37 -5.17
C THR A 942 -44.65 -23.41 -4.26
N LEU A 943 -43.32 -23.52 -4.25
CA LEU A 943 -42.48 -22.63 -3.45
C LEU A 943 -42.33 -21.26 -4.10
N PHE A 944 -42.31 -21.17 -5.43
CA PHE A 944 -42.03 -19.93 -6.15
C PHE A 944 -43.20 -19.50 -7.04
N ARG A 945 -43.32 -18.19 -7.25
CA ARG A 945 -44.13 -17.62 -8.33
C ARG A 945 -43.35 -17.70 -9.65
N THR A 946 -44.06 -17.64 -10.78
CA THR A 946 -43.44 -17.70 -12.12
C THR A 946 -42.34 -16.65 -12.30
N VAL A 947 -42.57 -15.40 -11.87
CA VAL A 947 -41.58 -14.32 -11.98
C VAL A 947 -40.28 -14.64 -11.20
N GLU A 948 -40.42 -15.22 -10.00
CA GLU A 948 -39.27 -15.59 -9.17
C GLU A 948 -38.52 -16.76 -9.76
N PHE A 949 -39.24 -17.75 -10.29
CA PHE A 949 -38.63 -18.88 -10.97
C PHE A 949 -37.85 -18.43 -12.20
N LEU A 950 -38.41 -17.53 -13.02
CA LEU A 950 -37.72 -16.96 -14.19
C LEU A 950 -36.49 -16.16 -13.79
N TYR A 951 -36.55 -15.38 -12.71
CA TYR A 951 -35.38 -14.71 -12.16
C TYR A 951 -34.33 -15.74 -11.67
N LEU A 952 -34.70 -16.73 -10.87
CA LEU A 952 -33.73 -17.73 -10.40
C LEU A 952 -33.10 -18.55 -11.55
N ALA A 953 -33.83 -18.75 -12.65
CA ALA A 953 -33.32 -19.41 -13.86
C ALA A 953 -32.22 -18.63 -14.60
N GLY A 954 -32.03 -17.34 -14.29
CA GLY A 954 -30.94 -16.54 -14.85
C GLY A 954 -29.57 -16.80 -14.21
N PHE A 955 -29.50 -17.38 -12.99
CA PHE A 955 -28.22 -17.68 -12.34
C PHE A 955 -27.35 -18.70 -13.12
N PRO A 956 -27.89 -19.81 -13.65
CA PRO A 956 -27.13 -20.68 -14.55
C PRO A 956 -26.59 -19.96 -15.80
N VAL A 957 -27.37 -19.04 -16.37
CA VAL A 957 -26.96 -18.24 -17.54
C VAL A 957 -25.83 -17.29 -17.18
N LEU A 958 -25.95 -16.60 -16.04
CA LEU A 958 -24.92 -15.72 -15.51
C LEU A 958 -23.64 -16.49 -15.19
N CYS A 959 -23.75 -17.66 -14.55
CA CYS A 959 -22.61 -18.53 -14.26
C CYS A 959 -21.91 -19.01 -15.55
N ALA A 960 -22.67 -19.40 -16.57
CA ALA A 960 -22.12 -19.76 -17.88
C ALA A 960 -21.46 -18.57 -18.56
N TYR A 961 -22.03 -17.37 -18.44
CA TYR A 961 -21.40 -16.15 -18.95
C TYR A 961 -20.05 -15.90 -18.27
N GLU A 962 -20.02 -15.90 -16.94
CA GLU A 962 -18.84 -15.62 -16.14
C GLU A 962 -17.67 -16.58 -16.44
N HIS A 963 -17.95 -17.89 -16.55
CA HIS A 963 -16.91 -18.91 -16.63
C HIS A 963 -16.62 -19.43 -18.04
N LEU A 964 -17.57 -19.34 -18.97
CA LEU A 964 -17.45 -19.89 -20.33
C LEU A 964 -17.46 -18.79 -21.39
N VAL A 965 -18.52 -17.95 -21.40
CA VAL A 965 -18.76 -17.04 -22.53
C VAL A 965 -17.82 -15.84 -22.50
N HIS A 966 -17.64 -15.17 -21.36
CA HIS A 966 -16.91 -13.91 -21.25
C HIS A 966 -15.46 -14.02 -21.75
N GLY A 967 -14.78 -15.12 -21.41
CA GLY A 967 -13.45 -15.44 -21.94
C GLY A 967 -13.49 -15.79 -23.44
N ALA A 968 -14.46 -16.63 -23.86
CA ALA A 968 -14.56 -17.11 -25.24
C ALA A 968 -14.77 -15.98 -26.27
N ILE A 969 -15.44 -14.89 -25.89
CA ILE A 969 -15.68 -13.73 -26.78
C ILE A 969 -14.60 -12.64 -26.68
N GLY A 970 -13.46 -12.92 -26.03
CA GLY A 970 -12.32 -11.99 -25.95
C GLY A 970 -12.55 -10.75 -25.08
N LEU A 971 -13.54 -10.75 -24.18
CA LEU A 971 -13.82 -9.60 -23.30
C LEU A 971 -12.99 -9.58 -22.03
N ARG A 972 -12.24 -10.65 -21.74
CA ARG A 972 -11.42 -10.76 -20.52
C ARG A 972 -10.39 -9.63 -20.39
N GLU A 973 -9.80 -9.21 -21.49
CA GLU A 973 -8.79 -8.14 -21.52
C GLU A 973 -9.42 -6.75 -21.56
N ARG A 974 -10.54 -6.59 -22.27
CA ARG A 974 -11.20 -5.28 -22.45
C ARG A 974 -12.06 -4.85 -21.26
N LEU A 975 -12.73 -5.81 -20.62
CA LEU A 975 -13.71 -5.57 -19.56
C LEU A 975 -13.57 -6.60 -18.41
N PRO A 976 -12.40 -6.68 -17.76
CA PRO A 976 -12.10 -7.73 -16.77
C PRO A 976 -13.05 -7.74 -15.56
N PHE A 977 -13.61 -6.59 -15.19
CA PHE A 977 -14.52 -6.45 -14.04
C PHE A 977 -16.01 -6.58 -14.41
N LEU A 978 -16.36 -6.75 -15.68
CA LEU A 978 -17.75 -6.85 -16.11
C LEU A 978 -18.49 -8.05 -15.50
N PRO A 979 -17.89 -9.26 -15.42
CA PRO A 979 -18.53 -10.39 -14.73
C PRO A 979 -18.92 -10.05 -13.29
N LEU A 980 -18.00 -9.45 -12.52
CA LEU A 980 -18.23 -9.04 -11.13
C LEU A 980 -19.34 -8.00 -11.00
N LEU A 981 -19.35 -7.01 -11.89
CA LEU A 981 -20.41 -6.00 -12.01
C LEU A 981 -21.77 -6.67 -12.25
N LEU A 982 -21.85 -7.60 -13.22
CA LEU A 982 -23.07 -8.31 -13.54
C LEU A 982 -23.55 -9.15 -12.36
N THR A 983 -22.66 -9.89 -11.68
CA THR A 983 -22.99 -10.63 -10.46
C THR A 983 -23.62 -9.72 -9.42
N SER A 984 -22.98 -8.57 -9.15
CA SER A 984 -23.42 -7.62 -8.14
C SER A 984 -24.78 -7.02 -8.45
N VAL A 985 -24.95 -6.49 -9.67
CA VAL A 985 -26.20 -5.87 -10.12
C VAL A 985 -27.34 -6.89 -10.14
N TYR A 986 -27.08 -8.09 -10.67
CA TYR A 986 -28.09 -9.14 -10.74
C TYR A 986 -28.57 -9.53 -9.35
N CYS A 987 -27.64 -9.75 -8.41
CA CYS A 987 -27.97 -10.08 -7.03
C CYS A 987 -28.64 -8.91 -6.30
N ALA A 988 -28.22 -7.65 -6.55
CA ALA A 988 -28.80 -6.46 -5.92
C ALA A 988 -30.29 -6.30 -6.27
N VAL A 989 -30.67 -6.58 -7.52
CA VAL A 989 -32.09 -6.65 -7.92
C VAL A 989 -32.86 -7.68 -7.10
N GLY A 990 -32.27 -8.86 -6.88
CA GLY A 990 -32.88 -9.93 -6.07
C GLY A 990 -33.05 -9.55 -4.60
N VAL A 991 -32.02 -8.95 -3.99
CA VAL A 991 -32.06 -8.48 -2.59
C VAL A 991 -33.10 -7.37 -2.42
N LEU A 992 -33.14 -6.39 -3.34
CA LEU A 992 -34.13 -5.31 -3.32
C LEU A 992 -35.56 -5.84 -3.50
N TYR A 993 -35.76 -6.78 -4.43
CA TYR A 993 -37.06 -7.44 -4.65
C TYR A 993 -37.54 -8.18 -3.39
N PHE A 994 -36.64 -8.93 -2.74
CA PHE A 994 -36.92 -9.57 -1.46
C PHE A 994 -37.31 -8.54 -0.40
N TRP A 995 -36.52 -7.48 -0.22
CA TRP A 995 -36.77 -6.46 0.80
C TRP A 995 -38.14 -5.82 0.63
N ILE A 996 -38.48 -5.32 -0.56
CA ILE A 996 -39.78 -4.70 -0.83
C ILE A 996 -40.92 -5.69 -0.55
N SER A 997 -40.82 -6.89 -1.11
CA SER A 997 -41.89 -7.88 -1.04
C SER A 997 -42.11 -8.42 0.39
N TYR A 998 -41.03 -8.64 1.12
CA TYR A 998 -41.05 -9.11 2.49
C TYR A 998 -41.52 -8.01 3.45
N GLN A 999 -41.10 -6.77 3.24
CA GLN A 999 -41.57 -5.59 3.97
C GLN A 999 -43.09 -5.42 3.83
N VAL A 1000 -43.60 -5.43 2.60
CA VAL A 1000 -45.05 -5.32 2.33
C VAL A 1000 -45.81 -6.45 3.02
N SER A 1001 -45.28 -7.68 2.99
CA SER A 1001 -45.93 -8.80 3.68
C SER A 1001 -45.95 -8.62 5.19
N PHE A 1002 -44.83 -8.22 5.79
CA PHE A 1002 -44.72 -7.98 7.22
C PHE A 1002 -45.69 -6.89 7.70
N LEU A 1003 -45.84 -5.82 6.94
CA LEU A 1003 -46.79 -4.74 7.23
C LEU A 1003 -48.25 -5.22 7.14
N LYS A 1004 -48.57 -6.05 6.13
CA LYS A 1004 -49.89 -6.65 5.91
C LYS A 1004 -50.26 -7.74 6.90
N THR A 1005 -49.29 -8.34 7.59
CA THR A 1005 -49.55 -9.36 8.60
C THR A 1005 -50.37 -8.70 9.72
N ALA A 1006 -51.69 -8.93 9.75
CA ALA A 1006 -52.54 -8.48 10.83
C ALA A 1006 -52.01 -9.09 12.13
N GLY A 1007 -52.05 -8.36 13.25
CA GLY A 1007 -51.61 -8.84 14.57
C GLY A 1007 -52.49 -9.96 15.15
N GLY A 1008 -52.91 -10.91 14.31
CA GLY A 1008 -53.89 -11.95 14.55
C GLY A 1008 -53.91 -13.04 13.47
N GLU A 1009 -52.75 -13.40 12.89
CA GLU A 1009 -52.63 -14.70 12.19
C GLU A 1009 -52.65 -15.86 13.18
N GLU A 1010 -53.81 -16.09 13.81
CA GLU A 1010 -54.15 -17.37 14.44
C GLU A 1010 -55.66 -17.67 14.42
N VAL A 1011 -56.41 -17.12 13.45
CA VAL A 1011 -57.82 -17.48 13.24
C VAL A 1011 -58.01 -18.46 12.07
N ALA A 1012 -57.01 -18.63 11.19
CA ALA A 1012 -57.17 -19.45 9.99
C ALA A 1012 -56.96 -20.97 10.20
N VAL A 1013 -56.31 -21.41 11.29
CA VAL A 1013 -56.06 -22.85 11.52
C VAL A 1013 -57.21 -23.55 12.26
N LYS A 1014 -58.04 -22.81 13.02
CA LYS A 1014 -59.20 -23.39 13.72
C LYS A 1014 -60.48 -23.50 12.88
N LYS A 1015 -60.52 -22.99 11.64
CA LYS A 1015 -61.72 -23.01 10.78
C LYS A 1015 -61.77 -24.12 9.71
N LYS A 1016 -60.82 -25.07 9.72
CA LYS A 1016 -60.82 -26.23 8.79
C LYS A 1016 -60.94 -27.59 9.49
N VAL A 1017 -61.57 -27.62 10.66
CA VAL A 1017 -62.16 -28.85 11.23
C VAL A 1017 -63.60 -28.54 11.61
N LYS A 1018 -64.47 -28.59 10.60
CA LYS A 1018 -65.86 -29.00 10.70
C LYS A 1018 -66.21 -29.68 9.38
#